data_AF-A0A101HJP0-F1
#
_entry.id   AF-A0A101HJP0-F1
#
_cell.length_a   1.000
_cell.length_b   1.000
_cell.length_c   1.000
_cell.angle_alpha   90.00
_cell.angle_beta   90.00
_cell.angle_gamma   90.00
#
_symmetry.space_group_name_H-M   'P 1'
#
loop_
_entity.id
_entity.type
_entity.pdbx_description
1 polymer ?
#
loop_
_entity_poly.entity_id
_entity_poly.type
_entity_poly.pdbx_seq_one_letter_code
_entity_poly.pdbx_strand_id
1 'polypeptide(L)'
;MLRSKYERIRTYILIGSFFVVAPLIIILFNGNVNLDLRSNASVDPLCDYYALADFDDTDSVGISDFNLWLNKYREYKEDNSSYLRGYDLDNDKKIGLTDFSLWLNRWREFKSCRSDSGNCHAGCFVEGSVCGDSVCEDEENKVNCPTDCITCGDGICEGDETVSNCEDDCKIVTEASYTVKVASISYYPIDSQDPDKLDYDVVNNNSYGEYSMSVNELKNKVVRLTNDLEESLEEGSRYKGYSNSEAPKSLDYVVQMEEKYDEPVPTDYSKEYSENIFMTDYNAIMNRLKICDLVDNQGIKEVWIWSYTGIDRAGWESNFSSKYGDISNSDRDNTDLPICNGSYTVYEFNYGREIEEAVHTTFHQLEAIFRFLDADLFNNNFVGEVGTNMGEVKRCGNCHFPPNGTKDYDYSNRSVYVDSDFLDWQAEGIGTTTNFNCELWDCDELKYYIMWRQTIPGLNNGLTYKGQSMPNWWGFIADFDKKMSQLKEEINTLPLVASWKLENLQIQDYSGNNFNGNAIGTVNSINGKVGKGVEIGSDQSRIEISEGSKLLLNNAGSFLKPQSFTIMAYVKRPNSACNYNYCSIFSKGSSRFQGYSMAIYNNKVALRINDDASNAVIGSTVLNPDTWYHLAATYDANTGKLRAYVNGNLDGTSTKVGPINYKDAKVVIGNGNGNFDLPLMGQIDEVKFFNKALSAQEIQSYF
;
A
#
# COMPACT_ATOMS: atom_id res chain seq x y z
N MET A 1 51.51 -55.89 -14.11
CA MET A 1 52.81 -55.52 -14.73
C MET A 1 52.63 -55.52 -16.25
N LEU A 2 52.35 -54.35 -16.86
CA LEU A 2 52.26 -54.12 -18.32
C LEU A 2 52.08 -52.60 -18.54
N ARG A 3 53.17 -51.83 -18.55
CA ARG A 3 53.88 -51.29 -19.74
C ARG A 3 53.04 -50.31 -20.57
N SER A 4 53.31 -49.01 -20.38
CA SER A 4 52.65 -47.88 -21.03
C SER A 4 53.49 -47.25 -22.15
N LYS A 5 52.83 -46.45 -23.02
CA LYS A 5 53.28 -45.85 -24.30
C LYS A 5 53.44 -46.90 -25.42
N TYR A 6 52.67 -46.82 -26.52
CA TYR A 6 52.83 -45.79 -27.55
C TYR A 6 51.60 -45.66 -28.50
N GLU A 7 51.58 -44.55 -29.25
CA GLU A 7 50.78 -44.22 -30.47
C GLU A 7 49.27 -43.84 -30.42
N ARG A 8 49.04 -42.58 -30.86
CA ARG A 8 48.03 -42.07 -31.83
C ARG A 8 46.52 -42.22 -31.61
N ILE A 9 45.86 -41.07 -31.39
CA ILE A 9 45.07 -40.26 -32.37
C ILE A 9 44.54 -39.04 -31.56
N ARG A 10 44.95 -37.79 -31.81
CA ARG A 10 44.63 -36.89 -32.93
C ARG A 10 43.14 -36.48 -33.00
N THR A 11 42.69 -35.67 -32.04
CA THR A 11 41.49 -34.80 -32.17
C THR A 11 41.79 -33.44 -31.50
N TYR A 12 41.26 -32.35 -32.08
CA TYR A 12 41.37 -30.98 -31.60
C TYR A 12 40.26 -30.64 -30.58
N ILE A 13 40.58 -29.69 -29.69
CA ILE A 13 39.67 -28.61 -29.18
C ILE A 13 38.58 -28.96 -28.13
N LEU A 14 38.36 -27.95 -27.27
CA LEU A 14 37.28 -27.67 -26.31
C LEU A 14 37.37 -28.19 -24.87
N ILE A 15 37.37 -27.20 -23.96
CA ILE A 15 36.94 -27.16 -22.55
C ILE A 15 37.89 -27.78 -21.52
N GLY A 16 38.28 -26.98 -20.51
CA GLY A 16 38.79 -27.51 -19.23
C GLY A 16 39.87 -26.67 -18.52
N SER A 17 39.45 -25.58 -17.87
CA SER A 17 39.91 -25.14 -16.54
C SER A 17 41.41 -25.06 -16.20
N PHE A 18 41.93 -23.85 -15.98
CA PHE A 18 43.02 -23.61 -15.03
C PHE A 18 42.82 -22.29 -14.24
N PHE A 19 41.86 -22.33 -13.32
CA PHE A 19 42.01 -21.61 -12.04
C PHE A 19 43.22 -22.19 -11.28
N VAL A 20 43.66 -21.51 -10.22
CA VAL A 20 44.83 -21.83 -9.37
C VAL A 20 46.18 -21.39 -9.96
N VAL A 21 46.55 -20.12 -9.79
CA VAL A 21 47.60 -19.65 -8.83
C VAL A 21 47.39 -18.13 -8.62
N ALA A 22 46.59 -17.76 -7.60
CA ALA A 22 46.38 -16.36 -7.20
C ALA A 22 45.98 -16.12 -5.72
N PRO A 23 45.40 -17.08 -4.95
CA PRO A 23 45.00 -16.83 -3.56
C PRO A 23 46.04 -17.35 -2.55
N LEU A 24 47.30 -16.91 -2.65
CA LEU A 24 48.39 -17.41 -1.76
C LEU A 24 49.35 -16.33 -1.21
N ILE A 25 49.05 -15.05 -1.37
CA ILE A 25 49.87 -13.94 -0.83
C ILE A 25 49.10 -13.09 0.21
N ILE A 26 47.76 -13.09 0.20
CA ILE A 26 46.94 -12.28 1.13
C ILE A 26 46.86 -12.90 2.56
N ILE A 27 47.20 -14.17 2.74
CA ILE A 27 47.11 -14.87 4.05
C ILE A 27 48.30 -14.57 5.00
N LEU A 28 49.29 -13.76 4.60
CA LEU A 28 50.51 -13.54 5.39
C LEU A 28 50.71 -12.16 6.02
N PHE A 29 49.81 -11.19 5.81
CA PHE A 29 49.88 -9.88 6.49
C PHE A 29 48.51 -9.42 6.99
N ASN A 30 48.17 -9.84 8.22
CA ASN A 30 47.09 -9.24 9.01
C ASN A 30 47.45 -7.78 9.34
N GLY A 31 46.69 -6.83 8.80
CA GLY A 31 46.80 -5.43 9.17
C GLY A 31 45.86 -4.55 8.35
N ASN A 32 44.86 -3.94 9.00
CA ASN A 32 44.08 -2.87 8.40
C ASN A 32 45.01 -1.69 8.10
N VAL A 33 45.26 -1.41 6.82
CA VAL A 33 45.89 -0.17 6.37
C VAL A 33 44.87 0.61 5.56
N ASN A 34 44.09 1.42 6.28
CA ASN A 34 43.28 2.46 5.67
C ASN A 34 44.22 3.62 5.31
N LEU A 35 44.55 3.79 4.02
CA LEU A 35 45.37 4.88 3.52
C LEU A 35 44.49 5.84 2.72
N ASP A 36 43.78 6.70 3.45
CA ASP A 36 43.21 7.92 2.88
C ASP A 36 44.37 8.83 2.45
N LEU A 37 44.56 8.96 1.14
CA LEU A 37 45.55 9.85 0.51
C LEU A 37 44.87 10.98 -0.26
N ARG A 38 43.93 11.68 0.39
CA ARG A 38 43.57 13.05 0.00
C ARG A 38 44.75 14.00 0.24
N SER A 39 45.63 14.16 -0.74
CA SER A 39 46.58 15.28 -0.81
C SER A 39 46.28 16.17 -2.02
N ASN A 40 46.06 17.47 -1.75
CA ASN A 40 45.81 18.48 -2.77
C ASN A 40 46.97 18.57 -3.78
N ALA A 41 46.68 18.38 -5.06
CA ALA A 41 47.59 18.64 -6.17
C ALA A 41 46.84 19.36 -7.31
N SER A 42 46.50 20.64 -7.08
CA SER A 42 45.77 21.47 -8.05
C SER A 42 46.71 22.32 -8.91
N VAL A 43 47.45 21.70 -9.83
CA VAL A 43 48.06 22.33 -11.03
C VAL A 43 48.53 21.24 -12.01
N ASP A 44 48.09 21.35 -13.28
CA ASP A 44 48.59 20.56 -14.42
C ASP A 44 50.04 20.95 -14.80
N PRO A 45 50.80 20.15 -15.60
CA PRO A 45 50.35 19.09 -16.51
C PRO A 45 50.66 17.67 -16.03
N LEU A 46 49.63 16.86 -15.82
CA LEU A 46 49.79 15.43 -15.53
C LEU A 46 50.24 14.63 -16.77
N CYS A 47 49.86 15.08 -17.98
CA CYS A 47 50.08 14.39 -19.26
C CYS A 47 51.55 14.10 -19.59
N ASP A 48 52.47 15.03 -19.33
CA ASP A 48 53.89 14.87 -19.68
C ASP A 48 54.59 13.75 -18.89
N TYR A 49 54.00 13.29 -17.78
CA TYR A 49 54.55 12.22 -16.94
C TYR A 49 54.16 10.80 -17.38
N TYR A 50 53.12 10.66 -18.21
CA TYR A 50 52.60 9.35 -18.64
C TYR A 50 53.34 8.76 -19.84
N ALA A 51 54.11 9.56 -20.59
CA ALA A 51 54.96 9.09 -21.69
C ALA A 51 56.14 8.19 -21.26
N LEU A 52 56.30 7.94 -19.95
CA LEU A 52 57.26 6.99 -19.37
C LEU A 52 56.61 5.65 -18.97
N ALA A 53 55.29 5.48 -19.20
CA ALA A 53 54.54 4.30 -18.80
C ALA A 53 54.44 3.22 -19.88
N ASP A 54 54.59 3.58 -21.16
CA ASP A 54 54.78 2.65 -22.28
C ASP A 54 56.29 2.53 -22.55
N PHE A 55 56.83 1.31 -22.56
CA PHE A 55 58.26 1.08 -22.72
C PHE A 55 58.64 0.61 -24.13
N ASP A 56 57.67 0.23 -24.98
CA ASP A 56 57.88 -0.19 -26.36
C ASP A 56 57.06 0.60 -27.41
N ASP A 57 56.36 1.66 -26.99
CA ASP A 57 55.51 2.57 -27.78
C ASP A 57 54.38 1.84 -28.55
N THR A 58 53.87 0.72 -28.01
CA THR A 58 52.82 -0.08 -28.67
C THR A 58 51.39 0.21 -28.24
N ASP A 59 51.17 1.23 -27.40
CA ASP A 59 49.86 1.66 -26.91
C ASP A 59 49.13 0.59 -26.05
N SER A 60 49.85 -0.44 -25.61
CA SER A 60 49.33 -1.53 -24.79
C SER A 60 50.40 -2.16 -23.90
N VAL A 61 50.18 -2.23 -22.57
CA VAL A 61 51.10 -2.93 -21.68
C VAL A 61 50.91 -4.45 -21.76
N GLY A 62 51.99 -5.14 -22.14
CA GLY A 62 52.04 -6.57 -22.33
C GLY A 62 53.15 -7.29 -21.55
N ILE A 63 53.36 -8.56 -21.93
CA ILE A 63 54.48 -9.36 -21.41
C ILE A 63 55.83 -8.83 -21.93
N SER A 64 55.86 -8.06 -23.03
CA SER A 64 57.06 -7.36 -23.52
C SER A 64 57.54 -6.31 -22.51
N ASP A 65 56.68 -5.36 -22.13
CA ASP A 65 56.99 -4.29 -21.17
C ASP A 65 57.41 -4.83 -19.81
N PHE A 66 56.69 -5.83 -19.31
CA PHE A 66 57.05 -6.48 -18.04
C PHE A 66 58.45 -7.09 -18.10
N ASN A 67 58.83 -7.71 -19.22
CA ASN A 67 60.19 -8.22 -19.39
C ASN A 67 61.23 -7.11 -19.59
N LEU A 68 60.88 -5.97 -20.20
CA LEU A 68 61.76 -4.79 -20.29
C LEU A 68 62.03 -4.21 -18.90
N TRP A 69 60.98 -3.95 -18.12
CA TRP A 69 61.05 -3.47 -16.73
C TRP A 69 61.84 -4.43 -15.85
N LEU A 70 61.56 -5.74 -15.93
CA LEU A 70 62.24 -6.76 -15.14
C LEU A 70 63.73 -6.90 -15.49
N ASN A 71 64.11 -6.67 -16.76
CA ASN A 71 65.51 -6.65 -17.17
C ASN A 71 66.21 -5.36 -16.68
N LYS A 72 65.54 -4.20 -16.68
CA LYS A 72 66.08 -2.96 -16.10
C LYS A 72 66.26 -3.04 -14.59
N TYR A 73 65.32 -3.67 -13.88
CA TYR A 73 65.47 -4.01 -12.45
C TYR A 73 66.67 -4.93 -12.18
N ARG A 74 66.96 -5.88 -13.07
CA ARG A 74 68.16 -6.75 -12.97
C ARG A 74 69.45 -5.97 -13.20
N GLU A 75 69.51 -5.11 -14.23
CA GLU A 75 70.66 -4.23 -14.49
C GLU A 75 70.97 -3.31 -13.30
N TYR A 76 69.94 -2.68 -12.69
CA TYR A 76 70.10 -1.83 -11.51
C TYR A 76 70.71 -2.55 -10.30
N LYS A 77 70.47 -3.86 -10.18
CA LYS A 77 70.99 -4.67 -9.07
C LYS A 77 72.46 -5.05 -9.24
N GLU A 78 73.04 -4.83 -10.43
CA GLU A 78 74.44 -5.15 -10.75
C GLU A 78 75.32 -3.91 -10.97
N ASP A 79 74.77 -2.75 -11.37
CA ASP A 79 75.51 -1.47 -11.40
C ASP A 79 74.70 -0.29 -10.83
N ASN A 80 75.33 0.48 -9.94
CA ASN A 80 74.68 1.42 -9.01
C ASN A 80 74.78 2.89 -9.49
N SER A 81 74.59 3.11 -10.79
CA SER A 81 74.77 4.42 -11.44
C SER A 81 73.48 5.26 -11.46
N SER A 82 73.62 6.57 -11.53
CA SER A 82 72.51 7.52 -11.28
C SER A 82 71.44 7.59 -12.37
N TYR A 83 71.64 6.97 -13.54
CA TYR A 83 70.73 7.07 -14.68
C TYR A 83 69.41 6.31 -14.47
N LEU A 84 69.40 5.30 -13.59
CA LEU A 84 68.24 4.43 -13.36
C LEU A 84 67.24 4.96 -12.31
N ARG A 85 67.55 6.08 -11.62
CA ARG A 85 66.65 6.69 -10.63
C ARG A 85 65.35 7.26 -11.19
N GLY A 86 65.21 7.39 -12.51
CA GLY A 86 63.95 7.82 -13.14
C GLY A 86 62.81 6.79 -13.06
N TYR A 87 63.10 5.56 -12.63
CA TYR A 87 62.14 4.45 -12.56
C TYR A 87 61.81 3.99 -11.13
N ASP A 88 62.34 4.70 -10.15
CA ASP A 88 62.00 4.63 -8.72
C ASP A 88 60.82 5.60 -8.51
N LEU A 89 59.60 5.06 -8.50
CA LEU A 89 58.37 5.85 -8.61
C LEU A 89 57.85 6.33 -7.24
N ASP A 90 58.24 5.66 -6.15
CA ASP A 90 58.02 6.13 -4.78
C ASP A 90 59.22 6.89 -4.16
N ASN A 91 60.35 6.95 -4.88
CA ASN A 91 61.59 7.64 -4.52
C ASN A 91 62.33 7.04 -3.28
N ASP A 92 62.12 5.76 -2.96
CA ASP A 92 62.78 5.08 -1.82
C ASP A 92 64.28 4.75 -2.04
N LYS A 93 64.79 5.03 -3.26
CA LYS A 93 66.15 4.74 -3.76
C LYS A 93 66.44 3.25 -3.97
N LYS A 94 65.41 2.45 -4.15
CA LYS A 94 65.47 1.09 -4.68
C LYS A 94 64.55 1.04 -5.90
N ILE A 95 64.45 -0.14 -6.50
CA ILE A 95 63.43 -0.45 -7.50
C ILE A 95 62.87 -1.79 -7.05
N GLY A 96 61.56 -1.88 -6.89
CA GLY A 96 60.89 -3.02 -6.23
C GLY A 96 59.57 -3.41 -6.86
N LEU A 97 58.94 -4.44 -6.28
CA LEU A 97 57.58 -4.85 -6.68
C LEU A 97 56.52 -3.78 -6.32
N THR A 98 56.83 -2.88 -5.38
CA THR A 98 56.03 -1.69 -5.05
C THR A 98 56.01 -0.69 -6.20
N ASP A 99 57.18 -0.32 -6.75
CA ASP A 99 57.27 0.53 -7.95
C ASP A 99 56.51 -0.08 -9.14
N PHE A 100 56.66 -1.40 -9.36
CA PHE A 100 55.91 -2.09 -10.41
C PHE A 100 54.39 -2.02 -10.19
N SER A 101 53.93 -2.12 -8.94
CA SER A 101 52.51 -2.01 -8.62
C SER A 101 51.99 -0.59 -8.81
N LEU A 102 52.79 0.42 -8.45
CA LEU A 102 52.51 1.85 -8.70
C LEU A 102 52.43 2.15 -10.20
N TRP A 103 53.40 1.67 -10.98
CA TRP A 103 53.41 1.76 -12.44
C TRP A 103 52.16 1.11 -13.07
N LEU A 104 51.84 -0.13 -12.67
CA LEU A 104 50.71 -0.87 -13.22
C LEU A 104 49.36 -0.23 -12.86
N ASN A 105 49.23 0.35 -11.67
CA ASN A 105 48.02 1.08 -11.27
C ASN A 105 47.87 2.39 -12.04
N ARG A 106 48.95 3.17 -12.21
CA ARG A 106 48.92 4.39 -13.05
C ARG A 106 48.63 4.11 -14.52
N TRP A 107 49.07 2.97 -15.06
CA TRP A 107 48.67 2.54 -16.41
C TRP A 107 47.18 2.20 -16.50
N ARG A 108 46.59 1.61 -15.45
CA ARG A 108 45.14 1.34 -15.41
C ARG A 108 44.30 2.61 -15.35
N GLU A 109 44.74 3.60 -14.57
CA GLU A 109 44.15 4.95 -14.52
C GLU A 109 44.25 5.64 -15.89
N PHE A 110 45.41 5.58 -16.55
CA PHE A 110 45.58 6.07 -17.92
C PHE A 110 44.64 5.37 -18.92
N LYS A 111 44.40 4.06 -18.75
CA LYS A 111 43.48 3.33 -19.62
C LYS A 111 42.00 3.69 -19.38
N SER A 112 41.59 4.03 -18.15
CA SER A 112 40.25 4.60 -17.91
C SER A 112 40.06 5.95 -18.62
N CYS A 113 41.09 6.81 -18.63
CA CYS A 113 41.11 8.06 -19.40
C CYS A 113 41.13 7.88 -20.94
N ARG A 114 41.11 6.63 -21.44
CA ARG A 114 41.04 6.31 -22.88
C ARG A 114 39.78 5.54 -23.29
N SER A 115 39.04 4.98 -22.33
CA SER A 115 37.61 4.66 -22.52
C SER A 115 36.76 5.94 -22.45
N ASP A 116 37.15 6.88 -21.59
CA ASP A 116 36.57 8.22 -21.53
C ASP A 116 37.42 9.20 -22.34
N SER A 117 37.17 9.31 -23.65
CA SER A 117 37.16 10.61 -24.38
C SER A 117 37.11 10.45 -25.90
N GLY A 118 35.94 10.76 -26.46
CA GLY A 118 35.84 11.35 -27.80
C GLY A 118 36.31 12.82 -27.83
N ASN A 119 37.31 13.19 -27.02
CA ASN A 119 37.82 14.56 -26.92
C ASN A 119 39.31 14.65 -26.53
N CYS A 120 40.12 13.73 -27.04
CA CYS A 120 41.37 14.17 -27.65
C CYS A 120 41.17 14.21 -29.17
N HIS A 121 40.56 15.29 -29.67
CA HIS A 121 40.61 15.60 -31.10
C HIS A 121 40.95 17.05 -31.37
N ALA A 122 42.14 17.26 -31.91
CA ALA A 122 42.40 18.39 -32.78
C ALA A 122 41.56 18.22 -34.06
N GLY A 123 40.29 18.63 -33.99
CA GLY A 123 39.39 18.76 -35.15
C GLY A 123 38.04 18.05 -35.04
N CYS A 124 37.08 18.64 -34.33
CA CYS A 124 35.86 19.22 -34.92
C CYS A 124 34.87 19.76 -33.87
N PHE A 125 34.25 20.91 -34.16
CA PHE A 125 32.97 21.36 -33.57
C PHE A 125 31.88 20.28 -33.86
N VAL A 126 30.84 20.11 -33.04
CA VAL A 126 29.63 20.96 -32.88
C VAL A 126 29.02 20.79 -31.46
N GLU A 127 28.22 21.77 -31.01
CA GLU A 127 27.40 21.73 -29.80
C GLU A 127 26.37 20.56 -29.79
N GLY A 128 26.13 19.97 -28.61
CA GLY A 128 25.12 18.93 -28.36
C GLY A 128 25.11 18.50 -26.88
N SER A 129 23.94 18.13 -26.35
CA SER A 129 23.66 17.89 -24.92
C SER A 129 24.49 16.75 -24.29
N VAL A 130 24.69 16.79 -22.97
CA VAL A 130 25.59 15.90 -22.24
C VAL A 130 24.96 15.39 -20.94
N CYS A 131 24.71 14.09 -20.90
CA CYS A 131 24.18 13.40 -19.72
C CYS A 131 25.19 13.34 -18.54
N GLY A 132 24.68 13.55 -17.34
CA GLY A 132 25.36 13.53 -16.04
C GLY A 132 25.35 14.86 -15.27
N ASP A 133 24.53 15.86 -15.67
CA ASP A 133 24.51 17.20 -15.06
C ASP A 133 23.31 17.50 -14.14
N SER A 134 22.39 16.54 -14.01
CA SER A 134 21.14 16.58 -13.23
C SER A 134 20.03 17.51 -13.74
N VAL A 135 20.02 17.91 -15.02
CA VAL A 135 18.93 18.69 -15.63
C VAL A 135 18.49 18.08 -16.98
N CYS A 136 17.32 17.44 -17.03
CA CYS A 136 16.78 16.85 -18.26
C CYS A 136 16.33 17.93 -19.28
N GLU A 137 17.09 18.12 -20.37
CA GLU A 137 16.80 19.10 -21.43
C GLU A 137 16.07 18.50 -22.67
N ASP A 138 15.59 19.37 -23.59
CA ASP A 138 14.66 19.03 -24.70
C ASP A 138 15.14 17.92 -25.69
N GLU A 139 16.41 17.50 -25.67
CA GLU A 139 16.96 16.43 -26.51
C GLU A 139 17.23 15.11 -25.74
N GLU A 140 16.92 15.07 -24.44
CA GLU A 140 17.25 13.99 -23.52
C GLU A 140 16.00 13.16 -23.13
N ASN A 141 16.20 11.88 -22.89
CA ASN A 141 15.15 10.92 -22.53
C ASN A 141 15.75 9.64 -21.93
N LYS A 142 14.87 8.82 -21.33
CA LYS A 142 15.16 7.52 -20.72
C LYS A 142 15.95 6.48 -21.55
N VAL A 143 16.20 6.71 -22.84
CA VAL A 143 17.01 5.80 -23.70
C VAL A 143 18.41 6.37 -23.98
N ASN A 144 18.59 7.70 -24.01
CA ASN A 144 19.88 8.34 -24.30
C ASN A 144 20.52 9.04 -23.08
N CYS A 145 19.75 9.45 -22.08
CA CYS A 145 20.24 9.97 -20.81
C CYS A 145 19.39 9.50 -19.60
N PRO A 146 19.61 8.28 -19.09
CA PRO A 146 18.88 7.77 -17.93
C PRO A 146 19.34 8.36 -16.58
N THR A 147 20.47 9.07 -16.53
CA THR A 147 21.05 9.60 -15.28
C THR A 147 20.42 10.92 -14.84
N ASP A 148 20.03 11.80 -15.78
CA ASP A 148 19.43 13.11 -15.47
C ASP A 148 17.92 13.13 -15.67
N CYS A 149 17.40 12.33 -16.60
CA CYS A 149 15.97 12.20 -16.88
C CYS A 149 15.30 11.08 -16.05
N ILE A 150 15.45 11.14 -14.72
CA ILE A 150 14.74 10.29 -13.75
C ILE A 150 13.32 10.84 -13.54
N THR A 151 12.30 9.98 -13.41
CA THR A 151 10.90 10.42 -13.24
C THR A 151 10.54 10.51 -11.77
N CYS A 152 11.03 11.55 -11.08
CA CYS A 152 10.64 11.79 -9.69
C CYS A 152 9.32 12.58 -9.60
N GLY A 153 8.41 12.15 -8.73
CA GLY A 153 7.03 12.63 -8.55
C GLY A 153 5.94 11.71 -9.13
N ASP A 154 6.22 10.44 -9.45
CA ASP A 154 5.20 9.50 -9.96
C ASP A 154 4.61 8.53 -8.91
N GLY A 155 5.18 8.52 -7.70
CA GLY A 155 4.75 7.74 -6.55
C GLY A 155 5.34 6.31 -6.45
N ILE A 156 6.29 5.96 -7.32
CA ILE A 156 6.95 4.65 -7.38
C ILE A 156 8.45 4.85 -7.11
N CYS A 157 9.02 4.06 -6.19
CA CYS A 157 10.46 4.07 -5.93
C CYS A 157 11.12 2.90 -6.68
N GLU A 158 11.71 3.15 -7.85
CA GLU A 158 12.29 2.10 -8.72
C GLU A 158 13.67 2.44 -9.34
N GLY A 159 14.37 1.41 -9.82
CA GLY A 159 15.68 1.59 -10.49
C GLY A 159 16.81 2.07 -9.57
N ASP A 160 17.50 3.14 -9.99
CA ASP A 160 18.61 3.79 -9.26
C ASP A 160 18.13 4.94 -8.34
N GLU A 161 16.83 5.01 -8.09
CA GLU A 161 16.23 5.98 -7.17
C GLU A 161 16.51 5.61 -5.70
N THR A 162 16.76 6.64 -4.91
CA THR A 162 17.16 6.56 -3.50
C THR A 162 16.61 7.78 -2.77
N VAL A 163 16.53 7.71 -1.43
CA VAL A 163 16.16 8.84 -0.57
C VAL A 163 17.01 10.10 -0.83
N SER A 164 18.22 9.94 -1.39
CA SER A 164 19.16 11.04 -1.68
C SER A 164 19.06 11.68 -3.08
N ASN A 165 18.42 11.03 -4.06
CA ASN A 165 18.28 11.57 -5.43
C ASN A 165 16.82 11.65 -5.93
N CYS A 166 15.86 10.98 -5.29
CA CYS A 166 14.43 11.21 -5.48
C CYS A 166 13.70 11.16 -4.12
N GLU A 167 13.73 12.28 -3.39
CA GLU A 167 13.12 12.36 -2.05
C GLU A 167 11.58 12.38 -2.07
N ASP A 168 10.94 12.54 -3.23
CA ASP A 168 9.47 12.61 -3.30
C ASP A 168 8.82 11.23 -3.52
N ASP A 169 9.42 10.34 -4.33
CA ASP A 169 8.94 8.95 -4.51
C ASP A 169 9.67 7.94 -3.63
N CYS A 170 11.02 8.02 -3.60
CA CYS A 170 11.85 7.27 -2.64
C CYS A 170 11.96 7.97 -1.29
N LYS A 171 10.97 8.80 -0.92
CA LYS A 171 10.72 9.11 0.49
C LYS A 171 10.40 7.78 1.17
N ILE A 172 11.40 7.21 1.83
CA ILE A 172 11.12 6.49 3.06
C ILE A 172 10.55 7.56 3.99
N VAL A 173 9.22 7.68 3.97
CA VAL A 173 8.49 8.17 5.13
C VAL A 173 8.90 7.20 6.23
N THR A 174 9.91 7.61 6.98
CA THR A 174 10.34 6.95 8.20
C THR A 174 9.20 7.19 9.17
N GLU A 175 8.16 6.38 9.02
CA GLU A 175 7.05 6.32 9.96
C GLU A 175 7.65 5.83 11.28
N ALA A 176 8.10 6.80 12.07
CA ALA A 176 8.53 6.56 13.43
C ALA A 176 7.45 5.75 14.14
N SER A 177 7.89 4.81 14.98
CA SER A 177 6.99 3.99 15.78
C SER A 177 5.92 4.86 16.41
N TYR A 178 4.65 4.52 16.17
CA TYR A 178 3.53 5.35 16.61
C TYR A 178 3.22 5.06 18.08
N THR A 179 3.14 6.11 18.90
CA THR A 179 2.66 5.94 20.27
C THR A 179 1.13 5.89 20.32
N VAL A 180 0.56 4.76 20.74
CA VAL A 180 -0.87 4.57 21.01
C VAL A 180 -1.13 4.83 22.48
N LYS A 181 -1.78 5.95 22.78
CA LYS A 181 -2.13 6.33 24.16
C LYS A 181 -3.47 5.73 24.54
N VAL A 182 -3.48 4.98 25.64
CA VAL A 182 -4.62 4.21 26.12
C VAL A 182 -5.19 4.81 27.41
N ALA A 183 -6.52 4.84 27.51
CA ALA A 183 -7.24 4.97 28.78
C ALA A 183 -7.77 3.58 29.19
N SER A 184 -7.18 2.99 30.22
CA SER A 184 -7.61 1.69 30.76
C SER A 184 -8.62 1.90 31.91
N ILE A 185 -9.75 1.22 31.86
CA ILE A 185 -10.80 1.29 32.88
C ILE A 185 -11.17 -0.13 33.29
N SER A 186 -11.30 -0.39 34.58
CA SER A 186 -11.77 -1.69 35.08
C SER A 186 -13.00 -1.55 35.97
N TYR A 187 -13.98 -2.44 35.78
CA TYR A 187 -15.22 -2.49 36.56
C TYR A 187 -15.32 -3.79 37.35
N TYR A 188 -15.29 -3.69 38.68
CA TYR A 188 -15.38 -4.82 39.61
C TYR A 188 -16.70 -4.73 40.37
N PRO A 189 -17.74 -5.51 40.02
CA PRO A 189 -18.96 -5.57 40.83
C PRO A 189 -18.64 -6.29 42.15
N ILE A 190 -18.32 -5.55 43.22
CA ILE A 190 -17.95 -6.12 44.52
C ILE A 190 -19.21 -6.50 45.32
N ASP A 191 -19.21 -7.68 45.94
CA ASP A 191 -20.30 -8.12 46.82
C ASP A 191 -20.40 -7.21 48.06
N SER A 192 -21.59 -6.63 48.27
CA SER A 192 -21.89 -5.74 49.40
C SER A 192 -21.76 -6.38 50.80
N GLN A 193 -21.76 -7.71 50.88
CA GLN A 193 -21.64 -8.50 52.12
C GLN A 193 -20.24 -9.08 52.32
N ASP A 194 -19.50 -9.33 51.24
CA ASP A 194 -18.13 -9.85 51.27
C ASP A 194 -17.21 -9.10 50.29
N PRO A 195 -16.53 -8.02 50.73
CA PRO A 195 -15.78 -7.14 49.85
C PRO A 195 -14.51 -7.77 49.25
N ASP A 196 -14.20 -9.02 49.61
CA ASP A 196 -13.14 -9.81 48.98
C ASP A 196 -13.64 -10.61 47.76
N LYS A 197 -14.94 -10.55 47.42
CA LYS A 197 -15.55 -11.26 46.29
C LYS A 197 -16.29 -10.36 45.30
N LEU A 198 -16.49 -10.88 44.10
CA LEU A 198 -17.46 -10.32 43.15
C LEU A 198 -18.89 -10.69 43.53
N ASP A 199 -19.84 -9.80 43.23
CA ASP A 199 -21.28 -9.99 43.39
C ASP A 199 -21.78 -11.06 42.40
N TYR A 200 -22.12 -12.22 42.96
CA TYR A 200 -22.56 -13.41 42.24
C TYR A 200 -23.93 -13.25 41.54
N ASP A 201 -24.77 -12.29 41.97
CA ASP A 201 -26.03 -12.02 41.29
C ASP A 201 -25.81 -11.10 40.06
N VAL A 202 -24.62 -10.49 39.93
CA VAL A 202 -24.23 -9.61 38.81
C VAL A 202 -23.30 -10.31 37.82
N VAL A 203 -22.23 -10.95 38.31
CA VAL A 203 -21.39 -11.79 37.44
C VAL A 203 -22.09 -13.12 37.23
N ASN A 204 -22.31 -13.46 35.96
CA ASN A 204 -22.99 -14.69 35.59
C ASN A 204 -22.27 -15.90 36.22
N ASN A 205 -23.01 -16.97 36.56
CA ASN A 205 -22.43 -18.24 37.02
C ASN A 205 -21.78 -19.01 35.83
N ASN A 206 -20.89 -18.33 35.12
CA ASN A 206 -20.32 -18.70 33.84
C ASN A 206 -18.83 -19.10 33.98
N SER A 207 -18.26 -19.52 32.86
CA SER A 207 -17.46 -20.74 32.83
C SER A 207 -15.94 -20.55 32.99
N TYR A 208 -15.48 -19.32 33.26
CA TYR A 208 -14.05 -18.96 33.22
C TYR A 208 -13.39 -18.82 34.60
N GLY A 209 -14.17 -18.83 35.68
CA GLY A 209 -13.68 -19.01 37.06
C GLY A 209 -13.32 -17.73 37.81
N GLU A 210 -13.53 -16.54 37.22
CA GLU A 210 -13.27 -15.23 37.83
C GLU A 210 -14.01 -14.99 39.14
N TYR A 211 -15.23 -15.53 39.29
CA TYR A 211 -16.03 -15.45 40.52
C TYR A 211 -15.38 -16.18 41.72
N SER A 212 -14.44 -17.09 41.45
CA SER A 212 -13.75 -17.88 42.48
C SER A 212 -12.45 -17.24 42.98
N MET A 213 -11.99 -16.17 42.31
CA MET A 213 -10.83 -15.37 42.72
C MET A 213 -11.25 -14.35 43.78
N SER A 214 -10.34 -14.01 44.69
CA SER A 214 -10.49 -12.79 45.48
C SER A 214 -10.43 -11.54 44.59
N VAL A 215 -11.08 -10.45 45.01
CA VAL A 215 -11.01 -9.15 44.31
C VAL A 215 -9.55 -8.68 44.14
N ASN A 216 -8.67 -9.01 45.09
CA ASN A 216 -7.25 -8.69 44.99
C ASN A 216 -6.52 -9.57 43.95
N GLU A 217 -6.78 -10.88 43.89
CA GLU A 217 -6.23 -11.74 42.82
C GLU A 217 -6.70 -11.29 41.44
N LEU A 218 -7.98 -10.93 41.30
CA LEU A 218 -8.54 -10.43 40.06
C LEU A 218 -7.96 -9.07 39.63
N LYS A 219 -7.82 -8.12 40.55
CA LYS A 219 -7.15 -6.82 40.27
C LYS A 219 -5.70 -7.02 39.83
N ASN A 220 -4.99 -8.00 40.39
CA ASN A 220 -3.64 -8.38 39.93
C ASN A 220 -3.66 -9.09 38.56
N LYS A 221 -4.68 -9.93 38.27
CA LYS A 221 -4.88 -10.53 36.94
C LYS A 221 -5.12 -9.46 35.87
N VAL A 222 -5.95 -8.44 36.12
CA VAL A 222 -6.20 -7.35 35.17
C VAL A 222 -4.94 -6.53 34.87
N VAL A 223 -4.10 -6.24 35.89
CA VAL A 223 -2.81 -5.58 35.66
C VAL A 223 -1.90 -6.44 34.79
N ARG A 224 -1.83 -7.75 35.04
CA ARG A 224 -1.08 -8.69 34.18
C ARG A 224 -1.60 -8.66 32.74
N LEU A 225 -2.91 -8.88 32.54
CA LEU A 225 -3.53 -8.90 31.22
C LEU A 225 -3.35 -7.57 30.46
N THR A 226 -3.33 -6.43 31.14
CA THR A 226 -3.06 -5.12 30.52
C THR A 226 -1.63 -5.06 29.99
N ASN A 227 -0.63 -5.44 30.80
CA ASN A 227 0.77 -5.45 30.38
C ASN A 227 1.02 -6.48 29.26
N ASP A 228 0.48 -7.71 29.42
CA ASP A 228 0.59 -8.79 28.43
C ASP A 228 -0.05 -8.35 27.08
N LEU A 229 -1.07 -7.49 27.11
CA LEU A 229 -1.71 -6.91 25.92
C LEU A 229 -0.85 -5.82 25.28
N GLU A 230 -0.29 -4.89 26.05
CA GLU A 230 0.69 -3.92 25.52
C GLU A 230 1.84 -4.67 24.82
N GLU A 231 2.46 -5.66 25.48
CA GLU A 231 3.56 -6.46 24.91
C GLU A 231 3.13 -7.24 23.65
N SER A 232 1.96 -7.89 23.66
CA SER A 232 1.47 -8.69 22.52
C SER A 232 1.12 -7.83 21.29
N LEU A 233 0.52 -6.65 21.51
CA LEU A 233 0.16 -5.74 20.42
C LEU A 233 1.40 -5.07 19.81
N GLU A 234 2.38 -4.72 20.63
CA GLU A 234 3.67 -4.19 20.18
C GLU A 234 4.47 -5.22 19.38
N GLU A 235 4.62 -6.44 19.90
CA GLU A 235 5.35 -7.52 19.24
C GLU A 235 4.67 -7.91 17.92
N GLY A 236 3.34 -7.96 17.92
CA GLY A 236 2.55 -8.14 16.70
C GLY A 236 2.77 -7.05 15.64
N SER A 237 3.19 -5.84 16.04
CA SER A 237 3.41 -4.72 15.10
C SER A 237 4.77 -4.75 14.37
N ARG A 238 5.63 -5.74 14.66
CA ARG A 238 6.92 -5.93 13.98
C ARG A 238 6.74 -6.63 12.64
N TYR A 239 6.84 -5.90 11.53
CA TYR A 239 6.69 -6.52 10.21
C TYR A 239 7.74 -7.63 9.98
N LYS A 240 7.26 -8.83 9.64
CA LYS A 240 8.03 -10.08 9.51
C LYS A 240 8.90 -10.42 10.75
N GLY A 241 8.49 -10.01 11.96
CA GLY A 241 9.21 -10.26 13.22
C GLY A 241 9.59 -11.72 13.47
N TYR A 242 8.71 -12.66 13.10
CA TYR A 242 8.94 -14.11 13.10
C TYR A 242 10.17 -14.58 12.29
N SER A 243 10.66 -13.76 11.36
CA SER A 243 11.86 -14.01 10.55
C SER A 243 13.06 -13.14 10.93
N ASN A 244 12.83 -12.06 11.70
CA ASN A 244 13.83 -11.09 12.10
C ASN A 244 13.47 -10.49 13.47
N SER A 245 14.12 -10.98 14.54
CA SER A 245 13.91 -10.49 15.91
C SER A 245 14.26 -9.00 16.09
N GLU A 246 15.11 -8.45 15.22
CA GLU A 246 15.52 -7.05 15.24
C GLU A 246 14.57 -6.15 14.42
N ALA A 247 13.49 -6.70 13.84
CA ALA A 247 12.49 -5.90 13.13
C ALA A 247 11.86 -4.86 14.10
N PRO A 248 11.83 -3.56 13.74
CA PRO A 248 11.31 -2.53 14.63
C PRO A 248 9.79 -2.67 14.80
N LYS A 249 9.29 -2.41 16.02
CA LYS A 249 7.85 -2.32 16.29
C LYS A 249 7.25 -1.08 15.64
N SER A 250 6.11 -1.23 14.97
CA SER A 250 5.39 -0.12 14.34
C SER A 250 4.55 0.67 15.34
N LEU A 251 4.18 0.05 16.47
CA LEU A 251 3.39 0.62 17.55
C LEU A 251 4.17 0.59 18.87
N ASP A 252 3.91 1.59 19.71
CA ASP A 252 4.41 1.76 21.08
C ASP A 252 3.19 2.07 21.96
N TYR A 253 2.76 1.15 22.83
CA TYR A 253 1.56 1.33 23.64
C TYR A 253 1.91 1.99 24.97
N VAL A 254 1.05 2.92 25.40
CA VAL A 254 1.19 3.61 26.68
C VAL A 254 -0.17 3.77 27.34
N VAL A 255 -0.44 2.99 28.38
CA VAL A 255 -1.51 3.29 29.35
C VAL A 255 -1.23 4.63 30.04
N GLN A 256 -1.84 5.69 29.53
CA GLN A 256 -1.68 7.06 30.02
C GLN A 256 -2.62 7.37 31.20
N MET A 257 -3.73 6.63 31.29
CA MET A 257 -4.75 6.78 32.32
C MET A 257 -5.25 5.39 32.74
N GLU A 258 -5.36 5.16 34.05
CA GLU A 258 -5.96 3.96 34.62
C GLU A 258 -7.05 4.37 35.64
N GLU A 259 -8.27 3.87 35.47
CA GLU A 259 -9.38 4.07 36.41
C GLU A 259 -9.97 2.73 36.86
N LYS A 260 -10.38 2.65 38.13
CA LYS A 260 -10.92 1.42 38.74
C LYS A 260 -12.20 1.72 39.49
N TYR A 261 -13.28 1.07 39.08
CA TYR A 261 -14.62 1.23 39.62
C TYR A 261 -15.03 -0.04 40.36
N ASP A 262 -15.31 0.09 41.66
CA ASP A 262 -15.82 -1.00 42.50
C ASP A 262 -17.36 -1.09 42.41
N GLU A 263 -17.88 -1.09 41.17
CA GLU A 263 -19.30 -1.19 40.82
C GLU A 263 -19.49 -1.99 39.50
N PRO A 264 -20.72 -2.48 39.22
CA PRO A 264 -21.08 -3.08 37.94
C PRO A 264 -20.83 -2.17 36.73
N VAL A 265 -20.65 -2.77 35.55
CA VAL A 265 -20.57 -2.03 34.28
C VAL A 265 -21.92 -1.34 33.99
N PRO A 266 -21.93 -0.04 33.62
CA PRO A 266 -23.13 0.64 33.15
C PRO A 266 -23.80 -0.13 32.00
N THR A 267 -25.10 -0.35 32.10
CA THR A 267 -25.88 -1.20 31.17
C THR A 267 -27.05 -0.41 30.60
N ASP A 268 -27.19 -0.41 29.27
CA ASP A 268 -28.26 0.25 28.55
C ASP A 268 -29.47 -0.68 28.42
N TYR A 269 -30.37 -0.63 29.40
CA TYR A 269 -31.62 -1.37 29.42
C TYR A 269 -32.61 -0.97 28.29
N SER A 270 -32.26 -0.03 27.41
CA SER A 270 -33.01 0.25 26.17
C SER A 270 -32.46 -0.47 24.94
N LYS A 271 -31.22 -1.00 25.00
CA LYS A 271 -30.53 -1.71 23.91
C LYS A 271 -30.39 -3.20 24.24
N GLU A 272 -31.48 -3.94 24.03
CA GLU A 272 -31.52 -5.40 24.19
C GLU A 272 -30.83 -6.11 23.01
N TYR A 273 -29.88 -6.99 23.32
CA TYR A 273 -29.13 -7.82 22.36
C TYR A 273 -29.81 -9.16 22.10
N SER A 274 -30.28 -9.83 23.15
CA SER A 274 -30.94 -11.15 23.09
C SER A 274 -31.69 -11.42 24.40
N GLU A 275 -32.94 -11.89 24.35
CA GLU A 275 -33.83 -12.22 25.49
C GLU A 275 -33.32 -11.88 26.92
N ASN A 276 -33.49 -10.64 27.35
CA ASN A 276 -33.06 -10.06 28.64
C ASN A 276 -31.53 -9.89 28.86
N ILE A 277 -30.74 -9.90 27.78
CA ILE A 277 -29.33 -9.50 27.76
C ILE A 277 -29.24 -8.13 27.09
N PHE A 278 -28.73 -7.13 27.81
CA PHE A 278 -28.63 -5.73 27.40
C PHE A 278 -27.18 -5.33 27.10
N MET A 279 -26.97 -4.32 26.27
CA MET A 279 -25.61 -3.87 25.94
C MET A 279 -25.00 -2.99 27.03
N THR A 280 -23.67 -3.00 27.14
CA THR A 280 -22.91 -1.98 27.88
C THR A 280 -23.30 -0.56 27.43
N ASP A 281 -23.58 0.33 28.39
CA ASP A 281 -23.81 1.75 28.13
C ASP A 281 -22.47 2.49 27.97
N TYR A 282 -21.88 2.36 26.78
CA TYR A 282 -20.64 3.05 26.43
C TYR A 282 -20.77 4.57 26.55
N ASN A 283 -21.94 5.14 26.29
CA ASN A 283 -22.19 6.57 26.47
C ASN A 283 -22.03 6.99 27.94
N ALA A 284 -22.57 6.25 28.91
CA ALA A 284 -22.39 6.55 30.33
C ALA A 284 -20.92 6.50 30.74
N ILE A 285 -20.16 5.51 30.25
CA ILE A 285 -18.72 5.37 30.51
C ILE A 285 -17.95 6.55 29.89
N MET A 286 -18.14 6.82 28.59
CA MET A 286 -17.44 7.89 27.87
C MET A 286 -17.77 9.29 28.41
N ASN A 287 -19.02 9.53 28.83
CA ASN A 287 -19.43 10.78 29.46
C ASN A 287 -18.79 10.95 30.85
N ARG A 288 -18.67 9.87 31.64
CA ARG A 288 -17.98 9.89 32.94
C ARG A 288 -16.49 10.23 32.79
N LEU A 289 -15.84 9.67 31.76
CA LEU A 289 -14.44 9.93 31.42
C LEU A 289 -14.20 11.30 30.77
N LYS A 290 -15.27 11.97 30.30
CA LYS A 290 -15.20 13.16 29.41
C LYS A 290 -14.34 12.88 28.18
N ILE A 291 -14.64 11.80 27.47
CA ILE A 291 -13.75 11.20 26.46
C ILE A 291 -13.17 12.22 25.46
N CYS A 292 -13.93 13.21 24.99
CA CYS A 292 -13.41 14.19 24.03
C CYS A 292 -12.32 15.11 24.61
N ASP A 293 -12.29 15.38 25.91
CA ASP A 293 -11.17 16.09 26.53
C ASP A 293 -9.89 15.22 26.50
N LEU A 294 -10.03 13.91 26.69
CA LEU A 294 -8.93 12.94 26.64
C LEU A 294 -8.40 12.74 25.22
N VAL A 295 -9.29 12.60 24.25
CA VAL A 295 -8.96 12.38 22.83
C VAL A 295 -8.39 13.67 22.22
N ASP A 296 -9.12 14.78 22.27
CA ASP A 296 -8.78 15.99 21.53
C ASP A 296 -7.60 16.76 22.16
N ASN A 297 -7.45 16.75 23.49
CA ASN A 297 -6.41 17.54 24.18
C ASN A 297 -5.26 16.69 24.76
N GLN A 298 -5.47 15.41 25.04
CA GLN A 298 -4.42 14.54 25.61
C GLN A 298 -3.92 13.47 24.63
N GLY A 299 -4.61 13.28 23.51
CA GLY A 299 -4.23 12.37 22.44
C GLY A 299 -4.52 10.90 22.73
N ILE A 300 -5.49 10.58 23.62
CA ILE A 300 -5.97 9.20 23.77
C ILE A 300 -6.51 8.70 22.44
N LYS A 301 -6.12 7.48 22.05
CA LYS A 301 -6.52 6.81 20.80
C LYS A 301 -7.37 5.57 21.06
N GLU A 302 -7.17 4.91 22.19
CA GLU A 302 -7.94 3.73 22.57
C GLU A 302 -8.43 3.81 24.02
N VAL A 303 -9.60 3.21 24.25
CA VAL A 303 -10.19 3.02 25.57
C VAL A 303 -10.32 1.51 25.79
N TRP A 304 -9.68 0.99 26.83
CA TRP A 304 -9.68 -0.43 27.17
C TRP A 304 -10.57 -0.63 28.39
N ILE A 305 -11.70 -1.32 28.24
CA ILE A 305 -12.65 -1.58 29.32
C ILE A 305 -12.49 -3.04 29.76
N TRP A 306 -11.90 -3.27 30.93
CA TRP A 306 -11.81 -4.59 31.55
C TRP A 306 -13.05 -4.85 32.40
N SER A 307 -13.84 -5.86 32.01
CA SER A 307 -15.11 -6.21 32.65
C SER A 307 -15.32 -7.73 32.77
N TYR A 308 -16.47 -8.12 33.30
CA TYR A 308 -16.96 -9.48 33.46
C TYR A 308 -18.01 -9.83 32.39
N THR A 309 -18.36 -11.10 32.22
CA THR A 309 -19.62 -11.49 31.56
C THR A 309 -20.79 -11.38 32.55
N GLY A 310 -21.74 -10.49 32.30
CA GLY A 310 -22.92 -10.32 33.15
C GLY A 310 -23.99 -11.40 32.91
N ILE A 311 -24.93 -11.52 33.85
CA ILE A 311 -26.08 -12.41 33.71
C ILE A 311 -27.14 -11.83 32.75
N ASP A 312 -27.24 -10.51 32.72
CA ASP A 312 -28.21 -9.70 31.98
C ASP A 312 -27.53 -8.71 31.02
N ARG A 313 -26.21 -8.83 30.79
CA ARG A 313 -25.48 -7.92 29.88
C ARG A 313 -24.38 -8.55 29.03
N ALA A 314 -24.19 -7.94 27.86
CA ALA A 314 -23.11 -8.21 26.91
C ALA A 314 -22.33 -6.92 26.60
N GLY A 315 -21.11 -7.07 26.10
CA GLY A 315 -20.29 -6.00 25.55
C GLY A 315 -19.95 -6.28 24.09
N TRP A 316 -19.75 -5.23 23.30
CA TRP A 316 -19.11 -5.35 22.00
C TRP A 316 -17.60 -5.49 22.18
N GLU A 317 -17.00 -6.37 21.39
CA GLU A 317 -15.54 -6.50 21.30
C GLU A 317 -14.90 -5.15 20.93
N SER A 318 -15.47 -4.45 19.94
CA SER A 318 -14.98 -3.13 19.52
C SER A 318 -16.04 -2.20 18.95
N ASN A 319 -15.99 -0.94 19.39
CA ASN A 319 -16.65 0.21 18.79
C ASN A 319 -15.61 1.27 18.36
N PHE A 320 -15.93 2.06 17.34
CA PHE A 320 -15.05 3.06 16.76
C PHE A 320 -15.75 4.39 16.51
N SER A 321 -15.32 5.44 17.21
CA SER A 321 -15.84 6.80 17.03
C SER A 321 -14.97 7.60 16.07
N SER A 322 -15.56 8.19 15.03
CA SER A 322 -14.85 9.16 14.18
C SER A 322 -15.78 10.13 13.44
N LYS A 323 -15.23 11.30 13.09
CA LYS A 323 -15.83 12.25 12.14
C LYS A 323 -15.90 11.77 10.68
N TYR A 324 -15.32 10.60 10.37
CA TYR A 324 -15.33 9.99 9.04
C TYR A 324 -16.45 8.95 8.85
N GLY A 325 -17.23 8.71 9.91
CA GLY A 325 -18.25 7.68 9.97
C GLY A 325 -17.91 6.60 10.99
N ASP A 326 -18.86 5.71 11.20
CA ASP A 326 -18.72 4.56 12.08
C ASP A 326 -18.07 3.39 11.32
N ILE A 327 -16.97 2.89 11.87
CA ILE A 327 -16.14 1.81 11.30
C ILE A 327 -16.01 0.67 12.33
N SER A 328 -16.96 0.56 13.25
CA SER A 328 -16.97 -0.48 14.29
C SER A 328 -17.08 -1.89 13.70
N ASN A 329 -16.60 -2.87 14.46
CA ASN A 329 -16.95 -4.28 14.27
C ASN A 329 -18.41 -4.57 14.64
N SER A 330 -18.94 -3.84 15.63
CA SER A 330 -20.32 -3.90 16.10
C SER A 330 -21.36 -3.37 15.09
N ASP A 331 -22.61 -3.16 15.53
CA ASP A 331 -23.76 -2.72 14.73
C ASP A 331 -23.60 -1.41 13.93
N ARG A 332 -22.51 -0.65 14.16
CA ARG A 332 -22.22 0.66 13.56
C ARG A 332 -23.30 1.71 13.85
N ASP A 333 -23.65 1.81 15.13
CA ASP A 333 -24.63 2.74 15.67
C ASP A 333 -23.97 4.09 16.00
N ASN A 334 -24.17 5.07 15.11
CA ASN A 334 -23.62 6.43 15.26
C ASN A 334 -24.15 7.23 16.47
N THR A 335 -24.92 6.61 17.37
CA THR A 335 -25.37 7.20 18.63
C THR A 335 -24.76 6.54 19.87
N ASP A 336 -24.02 5.44 19.76
CA ASP A 336 -23.52 4.68 20.93
C ASP A 336 -22.18 5.16 21.51
N LEU A 337 -21.45 6.01 20.78
CA LEU A 337 -20.25 6.72 21.24
C LEU A 337 -20.31 8.23 20.97
N PRO A 338 -19.78 9.08 21.87
CA PRO A 338 -19.54 10.49 21.58
C PRO A 338 -18.58 10.70 20.40
N ILE A 339 -18.96 11.56 19.44
CA ILE A 339 -18.09 11.98 18.33
C ILE A 339 -17.27 13.21 18.74
N CYS A 340 -15.96 13.04 18.83
CA CYS A 340 -15.00 14.09 19.19
C CYS A 340 -14.35 14.71 17.94
N ASN A 341 -13.41 15.66 18.09
CA ASN A 341 -12.66 16.16 16.93
C ASN A 341 -11.67 15.11 16.43
N GLY A 342 -11.06 14.34 17.33
CA GLY A 342 -10.28 13.15 17.03
C GLY A 342 -11.11 11.87 17.04
N SER A 343 -10.62 10.85 16.34
CA SER A 343 -11.14 9.48 16.35
C SER A 343 -10.51 8.64 17.45
N TYR A 344 -11.29 7.71 18.02
CA TYR A 344 -10.81 6.76 19.02
C TYR A 344 -11.57 5.42 18.94
N THR A 345 -10.90 4.36 19.38
CA THR A 345 -11.46 3.02 19.52
C THR A 345 -11.85 2.74 20.97
N VAL A 346 -12.93 2.00 21.19
CA VAL A 346 -13.29 1.42 22.49
C VAL A 346 -13.28 -0.10 22.34
N TYR A 347 -12.51 -0.77 23.19
CA TYR A 347 -12.52 -2.22 23.34
C TYR A 347 -13.13 -2.61 24.68
N GLU A 348 -13.92 -3.68 24.71
CA GLU A 348 -14.35 -4.30 25.96
C GLU A 348 -13.79 -5.71 26.08
N PHE A 349 -12.95 -5.92 27.09
CA PHE A 349 -12.25 -7.17 27.35
C PHE A 349 -12.83 -7.87 28.59
N ASN A 350 -13.12 -9.17 28.46
CA ASN A 350 -13.53 -9.98 29.60
C ASN A 350 -12.31 -10.44 30.42
N TYR A 351 -12.09 -9.88 31.61
CA TYR A 351 -11.00 -10.26 32.50
C TYR A 351 -11.10 -11.69 33.07
N GLY A 352 -12.24 -12.37 32.88
CA GLY A 352 -12.38 -13.78 33.22
C GLY A 352 -11.60 -14.69 32.26
N ARG A 353 -11.47 -14.26 31.00
CA ARG A 353 -10.67 -14.94 29.97
C ARG A 353 -9.19 -14.60 30.13
N GLU A 354 -8.35 -15.10 29.22
CA GLU A 354 -6.90 -14.83 29.22
C GLU A 354 -6.52 -13.91 28.05
N ILE A 355 -5.22 -13.71 27.84
CA ILE A 355 -4.67 -12.69 26.93
C ILE A 355 -5.05 -12.93 25.46
N GLU A 356 -5.19 -14.19 25.06
CA GLU A 356 -5.59 -14.65 23.73
C GLU A 356 -6.83 -13.90 23.24
N GLU A 357 -7.87 -13.82 24.08
CA GLU A 357 -9.13 -13.17 23.71
C GLU A 357 -9.10 -11.64 23.75
N ALA A 358 -8.25 -11.04 24.58
CA ALA A 358 -8.04 -9.59 24.50
C ALA A 358 -7.34 -9.22 23.18
N VAL A 359 -6.36 -10.01 22.75
CA VAL A 359 -5.74 -9.85 21.42
C VAL A 359 -6.76 -10.13 20.31
N HIS A 360 -7.59 -11.18 20.41
CA HIS A 360 -8.68 -11.47 19.45
C HIS A 360 -9.65 -10.28 19.32
N THR A 361 -10.03 -9.69 20.45
CA THR A 361 -10.95 -8.54 20.50
C THR A 361 -10.42 -7.34 19.70
N THR A 362 -9.12 -7.04 19.79
CA THR A 362 -8.47 -6.00 18.95
C THR A 362 -8.38 -6.37 17.47
N PHE A 363 -8.46 -7.66 17.15
CA PHE A 363 -8.29 -8.20 15.82
C PHE A 363 -9.48 -7.85 14.92
N HIS A 364 -10.70 -7.93 15.44
CA HIS A 364 -11.89 -7.57 14.68
C HIS A 364 -11.92 -6.10 14.23
N GLN A 365 -11.43 -5.17 15.05
CA GLN A 365 -11.37 -3.75 14.68
C GLN A 365 -10.33 -3.47 13.60
N LEU A 366 -9.20 -4.21 13.60
CA LEU A 366 -8.24 -4.19 12.48
C LEU A 366 -8.92 -4.61 11.18
N GLU A 367 -9.66 -5.72 11.18
CA GLU A 367 -10.36 -6.17 9.99
C GLU A 367 -11.41 -5.15 9.51
N ALA A 368 -12.15 -4.53 10.44
CA ALA A 368 -13.14 -3.51 10.12
C ALA A 368 -12.48 -2.27 9.45
N ILE A 369 -11.34 -1.82 9.96
CA ILE A 369 -10.56 -0.71 9.40
C ILE A 369 -9.97 -1.08 8.05
N PHE A 370 -9.32 -2.25 7.89
CA PHE A 370 -8.74 -2.65 6.62
C PHE A 370 -9.81 -2.91 5.54
N ARG A 371 -10.96 -3.49 5.90
CA ARG A 371 -12.13 -3.58 4.98
C ARG A 371 -12.69 -2.21 4.61
N PHE A 372 -12.70 -1.24 5.53
CA PHE A 372 -13.09 0.12 5.22
C PHE A 372 -12.11 0.78 4.24
N LEU A 373 -10.81 0.51 4.37
CA LEU A 373 -9.78 1.12 3.54
C LEU A 373 -9.70 0.47 2.15
N ASP A 374 -9.61 -0.86 2.08
CA ASP A 374 -9.73 -1.64 0.83
C ASP A 374 -10.26 -3.06 1.11
N ALA A 375 -11.57 -3.26 0.92
CA ALA A 375 -12.22 -4.55 1.11
C ALA A 375 -11.78 -5.63 0.11
N ASP A 376 -11.27 -5.26 -1.08
CA ASP A 376 -10.84 -6.23 -2.08
C ASP A 376 -9.44 -6.73 -1.75
N LEU A 377 -8.51 -5.80 -1.49
CA LEU A 377 -7.17 -6.14 -1.00
C LEU A 377 -7.25 -6.93 0.31
N PHE A 378 -8.07 -6.51 1.28
CA PHE A 378 -8.12 -7.21 2.55
C PHE A 378 -8.78 -8.59 2.46
N ASN A 379 -9.99 -8.70 1.91
CA ASN A 379 -10.70 -9.99 1.93
C ASN A 379 -10.12 -10.98 0.92
N ASN A 380 -9.80 -10.55 -0.31
CA ASN A 380 -9.41 -11.47 -1.38
C ASN A 380 -7.90 -11.67 -1.44
N ASN A 381 -7.11 -10.58 -1.35
CA ASN A 381 -5.65 -10.69 -1.45
C ASN A 381 -4.97 -10.94 -0.10
N PHE A 382 -5.45 -10.40 1.03
CA PHE A 382 -4.80 -10.62 2.34
C PHE A 382 -5.33 -11.86 3.04
N VAL A 383 -6.63 -11.93 3.32
CA VAL A 383 -7.27 -13.06 4.01
C VAL A 383 -7.37 -14.30 3.12
N GLY A 384 -7.89 -14.15 1.89
CA GLY A 384 -8.08 -15.23 0.92
C GLY A 384 -9.18 -16.23 1.32
N GLU A 385 -9.22 -17.39 0.65
CA GLU A 385 -10.20 -18.44 0.97
C GLU A 385 -9.86 -19.18 2.28
N VAL A 386 -10.79 -19.20 3.22
CA VAL A 386 -10.66 -19.86 4.53
C VAL A 386 -11.54 -21.11 4.67
N GLY A 387 -11.23 -21.96 5.65
CA GLY A 387 -12.00 -23.17 5.95
C GLY A 387 -11.87 -24.27 4.89
N THR A 388 -12.92 -25.09 4.77
CA THR A 388 -12.96 -26.28 3.88
C THR A 388 -12.95 -25.96 2.39
N ASN A 389 -13.14 -24.70 1.99
CA ASN A 389 -13.02 -24.27 0.60
C ASN A 389 -11.52 -24.05 0.31
N MET A 390 -10.94 -24.93 -0.49
CA MET A 390 -9.50 -24.96 -0.76
C MET A 390 -9.22 -24.66 -2.24
N GLY A 391 -9.02 -23.38 -2.57
CA GLY A 391 -8.15 -22.99 -3.68
C GLY A 391 -6.72 -23.55 -3.50
N GLU A 392 -5.95 -23.60 -4.60
CA GLU A 392 -4.65 -24.29 -4.65
C GLU A 392 -3.57 -23.66 -3.75
N VAL A 393 -3.69 -22.38 -3.39
CA VAL A 393 -2.78 -21.67 -2.48
C VAL A 393 -3.58 -20.85 -1.46
N LYS A 394 -3.19 -20.90 -0.18
CA LYS A 394 -3.80 -20.14 0.92
C LYS A 394 -3.04 -18.84 1.20
N ARG A 395 -3.76 -17.79 1.59
CA ARG A 395 -3.21 -16.46 1.95
C ARG A 395 -3.00 -16.37 3.46
N CYS A 396 -3.04 -15.18 4.07
CA CYS A 396 -2.76 -15.02 5.50
C CYS A 396 -3.83 -15.62 6.43
N GLY A 397 -5.05 -15.84 5.96
CA GLY A 397 -6.19 -16.21 6.82
C GLY A 397 -6.71 -15.00 7.61
N ASN A 398 -7.49 -15.25 8.65
CA ASN A 398 -8.15 -14.20 9.46
C ASN A 398 -8.20 -14.55 10.95
N CYS A 399 -8.81 -13.69 11.76
CA CYS A 399 -8.97 -13.89 13.20
C CYS A 399 -9.47 -15.28 13.62
N HIS A 400 -10.46 -15.83 12.92
CA HIS A 400 -11.08 -17.13 13.22
C HIS A 400 -10.40 -18.33 12.53
N PHE A 401 -9.75 -18.10 11.39
CA PHE A 401 -9.22 -19.15 10.52
C PHE A 401 -7.74 -18.90 10.17
N PRO A 402 -6.80 -19.65 10.78
CA PRO A 402 -5.44 -19.74 10.24
C PRO A 402 -5.45 -20.34 8.82
N PRO A 403 -4.36 -20.18 8.03
CA PRO A 403 -4.30 -20.68 6.66
C PRO A 403 -4.64 -22.18 6.50
N ASN A 404 -4.34 -22.99 7.52
CA ASN A 404 -4.62 -24.43 7.56
C ASN A 404 -5.90 -24.81 8.34
N GLY A 405 -6.65 -23.83 8.85
CA GLY A 405 -7.84 -24.03 9.66
C GLY A 405 -9.01 -24.54 8.82
N THR A 406 -9.65 -25.61 9.30
CA THR A 406 -10.76 -26.28 8.60
C THR A 406 -12.14 -25.91 9.13
N LYS A 407 -12.19 -25.26 10.29
CA LYS A 407 -13.38 -24.81 11.01
C LYS A 407 -13.04 -23.53 11.79
N ASP A 408 -14.05 -22.95 12.40
CA ASP A 408 -13.91 -21.81 13.32
C ASP A 408 -12.95 -22.14 14.48
N TYR A 409 -12.03 -21.21 14.80
CA TYR A 409 -11.05 -21.28 15.90
C TYR A 409 -10.11 -22.50 15.86
N ASP A 410 -9.70 -22.95 14.66
CA ASP A 410 -8.92 -24.19 14.44
C ASP A 410 -7.39 -24.02 14.55
N TYR A 411 -6.91 -23.21 15.50
CA TYR A 411 -5.50 -22.79 15.65
C TYR A 411 -4.51 -23.94 15.89
N SER A 412 -4.98 -25.08 16.42
CA SER A 412 -4.15 -26.22 16.79
C SER A 412 -4.18 -27.41 15.80
N ASN A 413 -4.64 -27.18 14.56
CA ASN A 413 -4.78 -28.25 13.57
C ASN A 413 -3.42 -28.76 13.03
N ARG A 414 -2.93 -29.87 13.60
CA ARG A 414 -1.71 -30.55 13.14
C ARG A 414 -1.90 -31.42 11.90
N SER A 415 -3.14 -31.75 11.54
CA SER A 415 -3.45 -32.76 10.52
C SER A 415 -3.50 -32.21 9.09
N VAL A 416 -3.64 -30.89 8.93
CA VAL A 416 -3.76 -30.24 7.63
C VAL A 416 -2.53 -29.40 7.34
N TYR A 417 -1.83 -29.76 6.27
CA TYR A 417 -0.77 -28.98 5.65
C TYR A 417 -1.35 -28.21 4.47
N VAL A 418 -0.94 -26.95 4.29
CA VAL A 418 -1.33 -26.09 3.17
C VAL A 418 -0.11 -25.44 2.55
N ASP A 419 -0.14 -25.23 1.24
CA ASP A 419 0.77 -24.31 0.57
C ASP A 419 0.23 -22.89 0.75
N SER A 420 1.01 -22.01 1.36
CA SER A 420 0.59 -20.65 1.67
C SER A 420 1.74 -19.65 1.58
N ASP A 421 1.45 -18.44 1.10
CA ASP A 421 2.39 -17.32 1.08
C ASP A 421 2.34 -16.46 2.36
N PHE A 422 1.72 -16.93 3.44
CA PHE A 422 1.68 -16.27 4.76
C PHE A 422 3.01 -15.65 5.22
N LEU A 423 4.14 -16.33 4.97
CA LEU A 423 5.48 -15.88 5.37
C LEU A 423 6.10 -14.83 4.43
N ASP A 424 5.56 -14.69 3.23
CA ASP A 424 6.09 -13.81 2.18
C ASP A 424 4.98 -13.14 1.37
N TRP A 425 3.93 -12.71 2.07
CA TRP A 425 2.72 -12.17 1.45
C TRP A 425 3.01 -10.98 0.55
N GLN A 426 2.41 -10.99 -0.65
CA GLN A 426 2.50 -9.92 -1.64
C GLN A 426 1.12 -9.33 -1.93
N ALA A 427 1.04 -8.01 -2.06
CA ALA A 427 -0.22 -7.29 -2.27
C ALA A 427 -0.87 -7.57 -3.63
N GLU A 428 -0.05 -7.86 -4.64
CA GLU A 428 -0.47 -8.28 -5.98
C GLU A 428 0.17 -9.62 -6.33
N GLY A 429 -0.62 -10.57 -6.82
CA GLY A 429 -0.16 -11.92 -7.12
C GLY A 429 0.08 -12.78 -5.87
N ILE A 430 0.70 -13.94 -6.07
CA ILE A 430 1.05 -14.91 -5.01
C ILE A 430 2.53 -14.75 -4.66
N GLY A 431 2.83 -14.58 -3.36
CA GLY A 431 4.19 -14.52 -2.84
C GLY A 431 4.87 -15.89 -2.78
N THR A 432 6.04 -15.97 -2.14
CA THR A 432 6.74 -17.26 -2.00
C THR A 432 5.97 -18.21 -1.09
N THR A 433 5.41 -19.27 -1.68
CA THR A 433 4.63 -20.26 -0.91
C THR A 433 5.50 -21.20 -0.10
N THR A 434 5.08 -21.48 1.13
CA THR A 434 5.66 -22.48 2.02
C THR A 434 4.59 -23.50 2.42
N ASN A 435 4.96 -24.79 2.47
CA ASN A 435 4.08 -25.86 2.93
C ASN A 435 4.17 -26.00 4.46
N PHE A 436 3.09 -25.74 5.20
CA PHE A 436 3.08 -25.83 6.66
C PHE A 436 1.71 -26.21 7.26
N ASN A 437 1.73 -26.56 8.55
CA ASN A 437 0.56 -26.69 9.43
C ASN A 437 0.74 -25.78 10.66
N CYS A 438 -0.04 -25.99 11.73
CA CYS A 438 0.06 -25.15 12.94
C CYS A 438 1.40 -25.19 13.68
N GLU A 439 2.30 -26.15 13.37
CA GLU A 439 3.63 -26.22 14.00
C GLU A 439 4.49 -24.99 13.69
N LEU A 440 4.13 -24.20 12.66
CA LEU A 440 4.70 -22.89 12.36
C LEU A 440 4.55 -21.87 13.51
N TRP A 441 3.47 -21.97 14.31
CA TRP A 441 3.19 -21.14 15.49
C TRP A 441 3.06 -21.98 16.76
N ASP A 442 3.79 -23.10 16.85
CA ASP A 442 3.73 -24.11 17.93
C ASP A 442 2.33 -24.71 18.21
N CYS A 443 1.35 -24.48 17.32
CA CYS A 443 -0.07 -24.78 17.51
C CYS A 443 -0.73 -24.04 18.69
N ASP A 444 -0.20 -22.86 19.01
CA ASP A 444 -0.62 -21.95 20.08
C ASP A 444 -1.39 -20.73 19.52
N GLU A 445 -2.46 -20.34 20.20
CA GLU A 445 -3.39 -19.32 19.72
C GLU A 445 -2.80 -17.91 19.78
N LEU A 446 -2.19 -17.52 20.91
CA LEU A 446 -1.54 -16.21 21.06
C LEU A 446 -0.42 -16.04 20.03
N LYS A 447 0.40 -17.08 19.84
CA LYS A 447 1.47 -17.06 18.83
C LYS A 447 0.92 -16.93 17.41
N TYR A 448 -0.20 -17.57 17.07
CA TYR A 448 -0.85 -17.35 15.78
C TYR A 448 -1.27 -15.88 15.61
N TYR A 449 -1.92 -15.27 16.60
CA TYR A 449 -2.34 -13.87 16.52
C TYR A 449 -1.16 -12.91 16.37
N ILE A 450 -0.11 -13.06 17.19
CA ILE A 450 1.11 -12.26 17.07
C ILE A 450 1.73 -12.46 15.69
N MET A 451 1.91 -13.69 15.24
CA MET A 451 2.56 -13.99 13.95
C MET A 451 1.76 -13.48 12.74
N TRP A 452 0.42 -13.58 12.76
CA TRP A 452 -0.44 -12.99 11.74
C TRP A 452 -0.38 -11.46 11.77
N ARG A 453 -0.36 -10.83 12.95
CA ARG A 453 -0.15 -9.37 13.06
C ARG A 453 1.17 -8.97 12.40
N GLN A 454 2.23 -9.76 12.60
CA GLN A 454 3.53 -9.52 11.96
C GLN A 454 3.52 -9.69 10.43
N THR A 455 2.46 -10.26 9.82
CA THR A 455 2.26 -10.23 8.35
C THR A 455 1.63 -8.93 7.84
N ILE A 456 0.98 -8.12 8.70
CA ILE A 456 0.40 -6.84 8.31
C ILE A 456 1.52 -5.88 7.88
N PRO A 457 1.41 -5.25 6.70
CA PRO A 457 2.37 -4.27 6.18
C PRO A 457 2.71 -3.17 7.19
N GLY A 458 3.86 -3.30 7.84
CA GLY A 458 4.31 -2.39 8.90
C GLY A 458 5.41 -1.43 8.46
N LEU A 459 6.19 -0.94 9.43
CA LEU A 459 7.37 -0.11 9.18
C LEU A 459 8.38 -0.84 8.28
N ASN A 460 8.87 -0.14 7.24
CA ASN A 460 9.85 -0.62 6.27
C ASN A 460 9.43 -1.92 5.55
N ASN A 461 8.13 -2.09 5.27
CA ASN A 461 7.61 -3.32 4.66
C ASN A 461 8.17 -3.61 3.26
N GLY A 462 8.52 -2.59 2.47
CA GLY A 462 9.12 -2.73 1.15
C GLY A 462 8.19 -3.35 0.10
N LEU A 463 6.88 -3.38 0.35
CA LEU A 463 5.87 -3.88 -0.59
C LEU A 463 5.41 -2.75 -1.53
N THR A 464 5.04 -3.15 -2.74
CA THR A 464 4.39 -2.29 -3.72
C THR A 464 2.96 -2.79 -3.96
N TYR A 465 2.02 -1.88 -4.15
CA TYR A 465 0.63 -2.18 -4.52
C TYR A 465 0.12 -1.16 -5.52
N LYS A 466 -0.40 -1.62 -6.65
CA LYS A 466 -0.91 -0.77 -7.74
C LYS A 466 0.14 0.23 -8.22
N GLY A 467 1.40 -0.22 -8.27
CA GLY A 467 2.58 0.60 -8.58
C GLY A 467 3.15 1.38 -7.40
N GLN A 468 2.35 1.78 -6.42
CA GLN A 468 2.78 2.67 -5.33
C GLN A 468 3.36 1.89 -4.14
N SER A 469 4.30 2.51 -3.42
CA SER A 469 4.84 1.98 -2.16
C SER A 469 3.71 1.81 -1.12
N MET A 470 3.64 0.64 -0.47
CA MET A 470 2.60 0.35 0.50
C MET A 470 2.89 1.06 1.83
N PRO A 471 1.97 1.91 2.34
CA PRO A 471 2.19 2.56 3.63
C PRO A 471 2.18 1.55 4.77
N ASN A 472 2.72 1.96 5.92
CA ASN A 472 2.59 1.19 7.16
C ASN A 472 1.12 1.28 7.66
N TRP A 473 0.42 0.15 7.65
CA TRP A 473 -1.00 0.04 7.98
C TRP A 473 -1.30 0.36 9.45
N TRP A 474 -0.33 0.16 10.35
CA TRP A 474 -0.49 0.45 11.78
C TRP A 474 -0.74 1.94 12.06
N GLY A 475 -0.34 2.83 11.15
CA GLY A 475 -0.67 4.26 11.26
C GLY A 475 -2.17 4.55 11.16
N PHE A 476 -2.98 3.67 10.55
CA PHE A 476 -4.45 3.81 10.55
C PHE A 476 -5.09 3.40 11.89
N ILE A 477 -4.35 2.72 12.78
CA ILE A 477 -4.79 2.46 14.16
C ILE A 477 -4.34 3.61 15.07
N ALA A 478 -3.04 3.95 15.01
CA ALA A 478 -2.46 4.90 15.94
C ALA A 478 -2.81 6.36 15.63
N ASP A 479 -3.00 6.74 14.36
CA ASP A 479 -3.36 8.12 13.99
C ASP A 479 -4.27 8.19 12.75
N PHE A 480 -5.41 7.49 12.85
CA PHE A 480 -6.44 7.43 11.81
C PHE A 480 -6.81 8.81 11.25
N ASP A 481 -7.00 9.83 12.11
CA ASP A 481 -7.31 11.20 11.67
C ASP A 481 -6.30 11.79 10.70
N LYS A 482 -5.01 11.60 10.97
CA LYS A 482 -3.89 12.13 10.18
C LYS A 482 -3.79 11.40 8.85
N LYS A 483 -3.87 10.07 8.86
CA LYS A 483 -3.93 9.28 7.62
C LYS A 483 -5.13 9.69 6.75
N MET A 484 -6.30 9.88 7.38
CA MET A 484 -7.52 10.32 6.70
C MET A 484 -7.54 11.81 6.32
N SER A 485 -6.65 12.65 6.88
CA SER A 485 -6.46 14.05 6.44
C SER A 485 -5.42 14.17 5.33
N GLN A 486 -4.38 13.33 5.32
CA GLN A 486 -3.45 13.21 4.19
C GLN A 486 -4.21 12.80 2.92
N LEU A 487 -5.09 11.80 3.04
CA LEU A 487 -6.08 11.45 2.00
C LEU A 487 -7.01 12.60 1.57
N LYS A 488 -7.08 13.73 2.29
CA LYS A 488 -7.92 14.90 1.97
C LYS A 488 -7.17 16.07 1.33
N GLU A 489 -5.89 16.26 1.63
CA GLU A 489 -5.13 17.42 1.11
C GLU A 489 -4.73 17.20 -0.36
N GLU A 490 -4.35 15.98 -0.72
CA GLU A 490 -4.04 15.56 -2.10
C GLU A 490 -5.22 15.76 -3.08
N ILE A 491 -6.47 15.61 -2.58
CA ILE A 491 -7.73 15.76 -3.36
C ILE A 491 -7.85 17.12 -4.04
N ASN A 492 -7.34 18.19 -3.42
CA ASN A 492 -7.68 19.56 -3.80
C ASN A 492 -6.90 20.09 -5.01
N THR A 493 -6.04 19.28 -5.63
CA THR A 493 -5.14 19.72 -6.70
C THR A 493 -5.78 19.63 -8.10
N LEU A 494 -6.67 18.67 -8.37
CA LEU A 494 -7.43 18.57 -9.64
C LEU A 494 -8.87 18.03 -9.43
N PRO A 495 -9.91 18.60 -10.09
CA PRO A 495 -11.30 18.15 -9.92
C PRO A 495 -11.67 16.88 -10.69
N LEU A 496 -10.75 16.34 -11.51
CA LEU A 496 -10.95 15.10 -12.28
C LEU A 496 -10.70 13.89 -11.38
N VAL A 497 -11.73 13.08 -11.19
CA VAL A 497 -11.69 11.90 -10.31
C VAL A 497 -11.40 10.62 -11.06
N ALA A 498 -11.91 10.48 -12.29
CA ALA A 498 -11.72 9.28 -13.10
C ALA A 498 -11.89 9.61 -14.59
N SER A 499 -11.13 8.94 -15.45
CA SER A 499 -11.14 9.14 -16.90
C SER A 499 -10.86 7.84 -17.64
N TRP A 500 -11.88 7.22 -18.22
CA TRP A 500 -11.77 5.99 -19.00
C TRP A 500 -11.83 6.31 -20.49
N LYS A 501 -10.71 6.10 -21.20
CA LYS A 501 -10.65 6.19 -22.66
C LYS A 501 -11.29 4.97 -23.35
N LEU A 502 -11.37 3.84 -22.63
CA LEU A 502 -12.00 2.59 -23.11
C LEU A 502 -11.31 1.97 -24.35
N GLU A 503 -10.01 2.24 -24.47
CA GLU A 503 -9.16 1.78 -25.58
C GLU A 503 -8.92 0.26 -25.55
N ASN A 504 -9.26 -0.44 -26.63
CA ASN A 504 -8.99 -1.89 -26.80
C ASN A 504 -9.44 -2.79 -25.64
N LEU A 505 -10.58 -2.49 -25.01
CA LEU A 505 -11.10 -3.15 -23.79
C LEU A 505 -10.19 -3.03 -22.55
N GLN A 506 -9.16 -2.18 -22.58
CA GLN A 506 -8.47 -1.75 -21.36
C GLN A 506 -9.36 -0.73 -20.64
N ILE A 507 -10.12 -1.18 -19.64
CA ILE A 507 -10.88 -0.29 -18.75
C ILE A 507 -9.93 0.27 -17.67
N GLN A 508 -8.88 0.95 -18.13
CA GLN A 508 -7.93 1.66 -17.29
C GLN A 508 -8.44 3.07 -16.98
N ASP A 509 -8.23 3.52 -15.76
CA ASP A 509 -8.40 4.92 -15.37
C ASP A 509 -7.13 5.74 -15.66
N TYR A 510 -7.28 6.79 -16.46
CA TYR A 510 -6.22 7.73 -16.83
C TYR A 510 -6.19 9.00 -15.96
N SER A 511 -6.93 9.03 -14.85
CA SER A 511 -6.92 10.16 -13.91
C SER A 511 -5.77 10.14 -12.89
N GLY A 512 -5.13 8.98 -12.71
CA GLY A 512 -4.19 8.71 -11.61
C GLY A 512 -4.83 8.04 -10.38
N ASN A 513 -6.14 8.15 -10.19
CA ASN A 513 -6.86 7.60 -9.02
C ASN A 513 -7.29 6.13 -9.18
N ASN A 514 -6.69 5.42 -10.14
CA ASN A 514 -6.75 3.98 -10.36
C ASN A 514 -8.13 3.31 -10.27
N PHE A 515 -9.20 4.01 -10.69
CA PHE A 515 -10.56 3.47 -10.77
C PHE A 515 -10.75 2.53 -11.97
N ASN A 516 -9.89 1.52 -12.10
CA ASN A 516 -9.99 0.54 -13.18
C ASN A 516 -11.31 -0.25 -13.10
N GLY A 517 -11.69 -0.85 -14.23
CA GLY A 517 -12.90 -1.65 -14.30
C GLY A 517 -12.73 -2.97 -15.03
N ASN A 518 -13.80 -3.76 -15.01
CA ASN A 518 -13.89 -5.06 -15.65
C ASN A 518 -15.16 -5.13 -16.50
N ALA A 519 -15.04 -5.70 -17.70
CA ALA A 519 -16.19 -5.99 -18.54
C ALA A 519 -16.94 -7.22 -18.01
N ILE A 520 -18.27 -7.10 -17.89
CA ILE A 520 -19.18 -8.19 -17.54
C ILE A 520 -20.13 -8.39 -18.73
N GLY A 521 -20.29 -9.63 -19.17
CA GLY A 521 -21.12 -9.96 -20.34
C GLY A 521 -20.43 -9.65 -21.68
N THR A 522 -21.22 -9.29 -22.69
CA THR A 522 -20.76 -8.98 -24.05
C THR A 522 -20.37 -7.52 -24.17
N VAL A 523 -19.09 -7.21 -23.94
CA VAL A 523 -18.52 -5.87 -24.20
C VAL A 523 -17.45 -6.01 -25.30
N ASN A 524 -17.64 -5.31 -26.42
CA ASN A 524 -16.76 -5.42 -27.59
C ASN A 524 -15.98 -4.11 -27.82
N SER A 525 -14.72 -4.19 -28.27
CA SER A 525 -13.99 -3.01 -28.77
C SER A 525 -14.52 -2.60 -30.14
N ILE A 526 -14.78 -1.30 -30.32
CA ILE A 526 -15.24 -0.69 -31.57
C ILE A 526 -14.40 0.53 -31.93
N ASN A 527 -14.52 1.05 -33.15
CA ASN A 527 -13.93 2.36 -33.48
C ASN A 527 -14.75 3.45 -32.78
N GLY A 528 -14.12 4.18 -31.87
CA GLY A 528 -14.77 5.17 -31.01
C GLY A 528 -15.13 6.46 -31.74
N LYS A 529 -15.47 7.48 -30.95
CA LYS A 529 -15.45 8.88 -31.39
C LYS A 529 -14.01 9.40 -31.41
N VAL A 530 -13.21 9.02 -30.42
CA VAL A 530 -11.75 9.11 -30.38
C VAL A 530 -11.22 7.68 -30.37
N GLY A 531 -10.13 7.40 -31.10
CA GLY A 531 -9.47 6.09 -31.13
C GLY A 531 -10.41 4.87 -31.14
N LYS A 532 -10.45 4.12 -30.03
CA LYS A 532 -11.38 3.01 -29.77
C LYS A 532 -12.32 3.35 -28.62
N GLY A 533 -13.55 2.86 -28.73
CA GLY A 533 -14.50 2.81 -27.62
C GLY A 533 -15.03 1.40 -27.43
N VAL A 534 -16.10 1.28 -26.66
CA VAL A 534 -16.77 0.00 -26.38
C VAL A 534 -18.21 -0.03 -26.86
N GLU A 535 -18.67 -1.22 -27.22
CA GLU A 535 -20.07 -1.54 -27.48
C GLU A 535 -20.58 -2.50 -26.40
N ILE A 536 -21.67 -2.09 -25.75
CA ILE A 536 -22.40 -2.89 -24.76
C ILE A 536 -23.42 -3.73 -25.53
N GLY A 537 -23.17 -5.03 -25.64
CA GLY A 537 -23.83 -5.91 -26.61
C GLY A 537 -25.08 -6.66 -26.13
N SER A 538 -25.42 -6.62 -24.84
CA SER A 538 -26.62 -7.27 -24.30
C SER A 538 -27.19 -6.56 -23.06
N ASP A 539 -28.35 -7.04 -22.62
CA ASP A 539 -29.06 -6.65 -21.40
C ASP A 539 -28.25 -6.82 -20.10
N GLN A 540 -27.53 -7.93 -19.98
CA GLN A 540 -26.66 -8.22 -18.84
C GLN A 540 -25.28 -7.54 -18.92
N SER A 541 -24.95 -6.97 -20.09
CA SER A 541 -23.62 -6.41 -20.38
C SER A 541 -23.41 -5.08 -19.68
N ARG A 542 -22.21 -4.88 -19.13
CA ARG A 542 -21.80 -3.67 -18.40
C ARG A 542 -20.30 -3.63 -18.18
N ILE A 543 -19.79 -2.47 -17.79
CA ILE A 543 -18.45 -2.34 -17.20
C ILE A 543 -18.64 -2.02 -15.72
N GLU A 544 -18.08 -2.85 -14.83
CA GLU A 544 -18.04 -2.59 -13.39
C GLU A 544 -16.71 -1.94 -13.03
N ILE A 545 -16.77 -0.76 -12.41
CA ILE A 545 -15.60 -0.05 -11.88
C ILE A 545 -15.33 -0.53 -10.45
N SER A 546 -14.08 -0.89 -10.17
CA SER A 546 -13.60 -1.14 -8.80
C SER A 546 -13.53 0.19 -8.05
N GLU A 547 -14.09 0.25 -6.83
CA GLU A 547 -13.79 1.37 -5.94
C GLU A 547 -12.31 1.27 -5.56
N GLY A 548 -11.54 2.35 -5.77
CA GLY A 548 -10.10 2.39 -5.49
C GLY A 548 -9.73 2.17 -4.02
N SER A 549 -8.44 1.97 -3.77
CA SER A 549 -7.88 1.59 -2.47
C SER A 549 -7.62 2.79 -1.55
N LYS A 550 -8.44 3.05 -0.53
CA LYS A 550 -8.16 4.16 0.41
C LYS A 550 -6.87 3.95 1.22
N LEU A 551 -6.29 2.74 1.19
CA LEU A 551 -4.99 2.46 1.82
C LEU A 551 -3.87 3.27 1.17
N LEU A 552 -3.89 3.34 -0.16
CA LEU A 552 -2.92 4.14 -0.90
C LEU A 552 -3.35 5.61 -0.83
N LEU A 553 -2.44 6.45 -0.36
CA LEU A 553 -2.55 7.90 -0.53
C LEU A 553 -2.76 8.17 -2.03
N ASN A 554 -3.66 9.10 -2.37
CA ASN A 554 -4.32 9.28 -3.68
C ASN A 554 -5.53 8.39 -4.08
N ASN A 555 -5.86 7.25 -3.45
CA ASN A 555 -6.88 6.31 -3.99
C ASN A 555 -8.21 6.26 -3.20
N ALA A 556 -8.80 7.42 -2.88
CA ALA A 556 -9.93 7.48 -1.97
C ALA A 556 -11.26 6.95 -2.58
N GLY A 557 -11.89 5.93 -2.02
CA GLY A 557 -13.25 5.48 -2.38
C GLY A 557 -14.34 5.70 -1.32
N SER A 558 -14.79 6.90 -0.93
CA SER A 558 -14.56 8.30 -1.34
C SER A 558 -15.06 8.75 -2.73
N PHE A 559 -14.20 8.92 -3.73
CA PHE A 559 -14.38 9.92 -4.79
C PHE A 559 -15.59 9.74 -5.71
N LEU A 560 -16.10 8.52 -5.83
CA LEU A 560 -17.34 8.21 -6.57
C LEU A 560 -18.61 8.34 -5.70
N LYS A 561 -18.51 8.84 -4.46
CA LYS A 561 -19.63 9.17 -3.55
C LYS A 561 -19.74 10.69 -3.25
N PRO A 562 -19.51 11.65 -4.18
CA PRO A 562 -19.42 13.08 -3.87
C PRO A 562 -20.79 13.78 -3.86
N GLN A 563 -20.96 14.80 -3.02
CA GLN A 563 -22.23 15.54 -2.96
C GLN A 563 -22.45 16.49 -4.16
N SER A 564 -21.39 16.93 -4.84
CA SER A 564 -21.47 17.63 -6.14
C SER A 564 -20.61 16.91 -7.16
N PHE A 565 -21.02 16.87 -8.42
CA PHE A 565 -20.27 16.13 -9.45
C PHE A 565 -20.56 16.57 -10.88
N THR A 566 -19.72 16.08 -11.79
CA THR A 566 -19.96 16.08 -13.24
C THR A 566 -19.67 14.70 -13.81
N ILE A 567 -20.51 14.24 -14.74
CA ILE A 567 -20.29 13.05 -15.56
C ILE A 567 -20.26 13.48 -17.03
N MET A 568 -19.32 12.95 -17.80
CA MET A 568 -19.23 13.16 -19.25
C MET A 568 -18.95 11.84 -19.96
N ALA A 569 -19.49 11.68 -21.17
CA ALA A 569 -19.20 10.56 -22.05
C ALA A 569 -19.55 10.91 -23.49
N TYR A 570 -18.81 10.35 -24.46
CA TYR A 570 -19.32 10.22 -25.80
C TYR A 570 -20.23 8.99 -25.89
N VAL A 571 -21.42 9.16 -26.49
CA VAL A 571 -22.42 8.10 -26.63
C VAL A 571 -23.00 8.10 -28.03
N LYS A 572 -23.10 6.90 -28.62
CA LYS A 572 -23.82 6.62 -29.86
C LYS A 572 -24.73 5.42 -29.64
N ARG A 573 -26.00 5.56 -29.99
CA ARG A 573 -27.04 4.56 -29.70
C ARG A 573 -27.77 4.09 -30.95
N PRO A 574 -28.15 2.80 -31.07
CA PRO A 574 -29.12 2.35 -32.07
C PRO A 574 -30.54 2.84 -31.74
N ASN A 575 -31.50 2.49 -32.60
CA ASN A 575 -32.93 2.70 -32.34
C ASN A 575 -33.36 2.03 -31.02
N SER A 576 -33.12 0.73 -30.88
CA SER A 576 -33.54 -0.09 -29.73
C SER A 576 -32.47 -0.18 -28.64
N ALA A 577 -32.02 0.98 -28.15
CA ALA A 577 -30.86 1.06 -27.24
C ALA A 577 -31.18 0.93 -25.74
N CYS A 578 -32.42 1.21 -25.33
CA CYS A 578 -32.81 1.19 -23.92
C CYS A 578 -33.99 0.24 -23.67
N ASN A 579 -33.95 -0.50 -22.57
CA ASN A 579 -35.16 -1.10 -21.99
C ASN A 579 -36.06 0.01 -21.41
N TYR A 580 -37.39 -0.17 -21.44
CA TYR A 580 -38.39 0.73 -20.82
C TYR A 580 -38.27 2.24 -21.15
N ASN A 581 -37.63 2.61 -22.26
CA ASN A 581 -37.23 3.98 -22.62
C ASN A 581 -36.27 4.68 -21.63
N TYR A 582 -35.58 3.93 -20.76
CA TYR A 582 -34.57 4.44 -19.84
C TYR A 582 -33.35 3.53 -19.80
N CYS A 583 -32.17 4.04 -20.15
CA CYS A 583 -30.92 3.27 -20.03
C CYS A 583 -29.76 4.10 -19.49
N SER A 584 -28.96 3.49 -18.62
CA SER A 584 -27.89 4.16 -17.90
C SER A 584 -26.60 4.20 -18.72
N ILE A 585 -26.03 5.39 -18.88
CA ILE A 585 -24.67 5.59 -19.42
C ILE A 585 -23.65 5.35 -18.30
N PHE A 586 -23.93 5.91 -17.11
CA PHE A 586 -23.11 5.82 -15.91
C PHE A 586 -24.04 5.79 -14.71
N SER A 587 -23.88 4.81 -13.81
CA SER A 587 -24.72 4.70 -12.61
C SER A 587 -23.95 4.31 -11.35
N LYS A 588 -24.49 4.70 -10.20
CA LYS A 588 -24.08 4.28 -8.87
C LYS A 588 -25.29 4.22 -7.95
N GLY A 589 -25.41 3.17 -7.15
CA GLY A 589 -26.51 2.94 -6.21
C GLY A 589 -27.18 1.59 -6.42
N SER A 590 -27.45 0.85 -5.35
CA SER A 590 -27.89 -0.56 -5.40
C SER A 590 -29.40 -0.77 -5.21
N SER A 591 -30.17 0.29 -4.92
CA SER A 591 -31.62 0.20 -4.75
C SER A 591 -32.32 1.54 -5.02
N ARG A 592 -33.66 1.55 -5.00
CA ARG A 592 -34.47 2.77 -5.17
C ARG A 592 -34.07 3.83 -4.12
N PHE A 593 -34.14 5.10 -4.51
CA PHE A 593 -33.88 6.26 -3.65
C PHE A 593 -32.41 6.51 -3.24
N GLN A 594 -31.44 5.99 -4.00
CA GLN A 594 -30.00 6.06 -3.68
C GLN A 594 -29.13 6.44 -4.90
N GLY A 595 -27.98 7.06 -4.62
CA GLY A 595 -26.90 7.31 -5.56
C GLY A 595 -27.26 8.26 -6.72
N TYR A 596 -26.78 7.98 -7.92
CA TYR A 596 -26.98 8.84 -9.09
C TYR A 596 -26.84 8.08 -10.41
N SER A 597 -27.45 8.60 -11.47
CA SER A 597 -27.36 8.03 -12.82
C SER A 597 -27.45 9.09 -13.91
N MET A 598 -26.43 9.12 -14.79
CA MET A 598 -26.54 9.78 -16.09
C MET A 598 -27.03 8.75 -17.11
N ALA A 599 -28.09 9.08 -17.83
CA ALA A 599 -28.88 8.13 -18.59
C ALA A 599 -29.46 8.76 -19.86
N ILE A 600 -30.02 7.91 -20.73
CA ILE A 600 -30.90 8.31 -21.81
C ILE A 600 -32.34 7.98 -21.39
N TYR A 601 -33.21 8.98 -21.32
CA TYR A 601 -34.65 8.83 -21.04
C TYR A 601 -35.48 9.39 -22.19
N ASN A 602 -36.40 8.60 -22.75
CA ASN A 602 -37.24 8.99 -23.90
C ASN A 602 -36.42 9.63 -25.04
N ASN A 603 -35.26 9.04 -25.34
CA ASN A 603 -34.29 9.50 -26.34
C ASN A 603 -33.62 10.85 -26.05
N LYS A 604 -33.58 11.30 -24.79
CA LYS A 604 -32.88 12.53 -24.37
C LYS A 604 -31.90 12.24 -23.24
N VAL A 605 -30.85 13.06 -23.12
CA VAL A 605 -29.96 12.99 -21.94
C VAL A 605 -30.75 13.31 -20.67
N ALA A 606 -30.48 12.57 -19.61
CA ALA A 606 -31.07 12.78 -18.29
C ALA A 606 -30.04 12.54 -17.19
N LEU A 607 -30.20 13.23 -16.06
CA LEU A 607 -29.49 12.96 -14.83
C LEU A 607 -30.51 12.81 -13.70
N ARG A 608 -30.37 11.75 -12.90
CA ARG A 608 -31.09 11.57 -11.64
C ARG A 608 -30.12 11.56 -10.47
N ILE A 609 -30.56 12.11 -9.35
CA ILE A 609 -29.95 11.92 -8.04
C ILE A 609 -30.93 11.17 -7.13
N ASN A 610 -30.41 10.38 -6.21
CA ASN A 610 -31.16 9.45 -5.38
C ASN A 610 -32.09 8.55 -6.21
N ASP A 611 -31.71 8.12 -7.42
CA ASP A 611 -32.55 7.45 -8.46
C ASP A 611 -34.07 7.72 -8.37
N ASP A 612 -34.44 8.97 -8.17
CA ASP A 612 -35.84 9.39 -8.07
C ASP A 612 -36.20 10.14 -9.35
N ALA A 613 -37.26 9.70 -10.02
CA ALA A 613 -37.79 10.38 -11.19
C ALA A 613 -38.26 11.81 -10.87
N SER A 614 -38.59 12.10 -9.61
CA SER A 614 -38.86 13.46 -9.13
C SER A 614 -37.60 14.30 -8.99
N ASN A 615 -36.42 13.70 -8.76
CA ASN A 615 -35.13 14.35 -8.59
C ASN A 615 -34.26 14.29 -9.87
N ALA A 616 -34.87 14.66 -10.99
CA ALA A 616 -34.26 14.58 -12.31
C ALA A 616 -34.11 15.94 -13.02
N VAL A 617 -33.17 15.97 -13.96
CA VAL A 617 -33.18 16.87 -15.13
C VAL A 617 -33.26 16.02 -16.40
N ILE A 618 -34.01 16.48 -17.39
CA ILE A 618 -34.11 15.88 -18.72
C ILE A 618 -33.80 16.98 -19.73
N GLY A 619 -32.96 16.68 -20.72
CA GLY A 619 -32.62 17.58 -21.81
C GLY A 619 -33.78 17.89 -22.75
N SER A 620 -33.61 18.89 -23.61
CA SER A 620 -34.56 19.26 -24.67
C SER A 620 -34.31 18.45 -25.96
N THR A 621 -33.06 18.12 -26.26
CA THR A 621 -32.60 17.53 -27.52
C THR A 621 -32.95 16.05 -27.61
N VAL A 622 -33.53 15.65 -28.75
CA VAL A 622 -33.73 14.23 -29.10
C VAL A 622 -32.44 13.72 -29.75
N LEU A 623 -31.87 12.68 -29.15
CA LEU A 623 -30.67 12.00 -29.64
C LEU A 623 -31.07 11.07 -30.79
N ASN A 624 -30.60 11.36 -31.99
CA ASN A 624 -30.84 10.54 -33.17
C ASN A 624 -30.06 9.22 -33.08
N PRO A 625 -30.60 8.12 -33.63
CA PRO A 625 -29.87 6.87 -33.77
C PRO A 625 -28.54 7.04 -34.53
N ASP A 626 -27.60 6.16 -34.22
CA ASP A 626 -26.33 5.96 -34.91
C ASP A 626 -25.45 7.21 -35.06
N THR A 627 -25.72 8.23 -34.25
CA THR A 627 -25.01 9.51 -34.18
C THR A 627 -24.25 9.61 -32.86
N TRP A 628 -22.98 10.02 -32.91
CA TRP A 628 -22.20 10.33 -31.70
C TRP A 628 -22.59 11.69 -31.13
N TYR A 629 -22.86 11.73 -29.82
CA TYR A 629 -23.07 12.94 -29.04
C TYR A 629 -22.10 12.97 -27.86
N HIS A 630 -21.54 14.15 -27.55
CA HIS A 630 -20.94 14.38 -26.24
C HIS A 630 -22.05 14.70 -25.25
N LEU A 631 -22.27 13.84 -24.27
CA LEU A 631 -23.28 14.00 -23.25
C LEU A 631 -22.60 14.32 -21.93
N ALA A 632 -23.07 15.36 -21.24
CA ALA A 632 -22.59 15.72 -19.93
C ALA A 632 -23.73 16.09 -18.99
N ALA A 633 -23.55 15.86 -17.70
CA ALA A 633 -24.50 16.30 -16.68
C ALA A 633 -23.80 16.66 -15.38
N THR A 634 -24.31 17.70 -14.69
CA THR A 634 -23.73 18.26 -13.47
C THR A 634 -24.78 18.30 -12.36
N TYR A 635 -24.38 18.01 -11.12
CA TYR A 635 -25.14 18.35 -9.92
C TYR A 635 -24.30 19.17 -8.95
N ASP A 636 -24.83 20.31 -8.51
CA ASP A 636 -24.26 21.19 -7.49
C ASP A 636 -25.15 21.16 -6.25
N ALA A 637 -24.71 20.49 -5.18
CA ALA A 637 -25.46 20.40 -3.93
C ALA A 637 -25.55 21.74 -3.17
N ASN A 638 -24.62 22.67 -3.39
CA ASN A 638 -24.66 23.98 -2.72
C ASN A 638 -25.81 24.85 -3.25
N THR A 639 -26.16 24.71 -4.54
CA THR A 639 -27.27 25.44 -5.17
C THR A 639 -28.48 24.57 -5.53
N GLY A 640 -28.38 23.25 -5.32
CA GLY A 640 -29.38 22.26 -5.72
C GLY A 640 -29.57 22.13 -7.24
N LYS A 641 -28.63 22.61 -8.07
CA LYS A 641 -28.84 22.70 -9.52
C LYS A 641 -28.38 21.45 -10.24
N LEU A 642 -29.33 20.79 -10.92
CA LEU A 642 -29.03 19.78 -11.93
C LEU A 642 -29.02 20.44 -13.31
N ARG A 643 -28.06 20.06 -14.16
CA ARG A 643 -27.98 20.48 -15.56
C ARG A 643 -27.60 19.31 -16.45
N ALA A 644 -28.12 19.29 -17.67
CA ALA A 644 -27.77 18.35 -18.72
C ALA A 644 -27.32 19.11 -19.97
N TYR A 645 -26.33 18.56 -20.67
CA TYR A 645 -25.66 19.19 -21.80
C TYR A 645 -25.54 18.21 -22.97
N VAL A 646 -25.59 18.74 -24.19
CA VAL A 646 -25.38 17.99 -25.43
C VAL A 646 -24.41 18.79 -26.31
N ASN A 647 -23.31 18.14 -26.72
CA ASN A 647 -22.26 18.74 -27.56
C ASN A 647 -21.75 20.09 -26.99
N GLY A 648 -21.41 20.08 -25.69
CA GLY A 648 -20.93 21.26 -24.94
C GLY A 648 -22.03 22.25 -24.49
N ASN A 649 -23.20 22.23 -25.13
CA ASN A 649 -24.26 23.22 -24.93
C ASN A 649 -25.26 22.79 -23.86
N LEU A 650 -25.73 23.73 -23.03
CA LEU A 650 -26.76 23.48 -22.00
C LEU A 650 -28.10 23.14 -22.66
N ASP A 651 -28.60 21.92 -22.39
CA ASP A 651 -29.81 21.36 -23.01
C ASP A 651 -30.98 21.19 -22.02
N GLY A 652 -30.71 21.21 -20.71
CA GLY A 652 -31.75 21.20 -19.68
C GLY A 652 -31.23 21.61 -18.29
N THR A 653 -32.12 22.14 -17.45
CA THR A 653 -31.81 22.47 -16.04
C THR A 653 -33.00 22.16 -15.13
N SER A 654 -32.72 21.79 -13.89
CA SER A 654 -33.69 21.53 -12.83
C SER A 654 -33.12 22.02 -11.48
N THR A 655 -33.95 22.11 -10.45
CA THR A 655 -33.50 22.45 -9.08
C THR A 655 -34.13 21.49 -8.09
N LYS A 656 -33.28 20.84 -7.29
CA LYS A 656 -33.60 19.84 -6.28
C LYS A 656 -32.65 20.01 -5.11
N VAL A 657 -33.20 20.01 -3.90
CA VAL A 657 -32.44 20.28 -2.67
C VAL A 657 -32.39 19.00 -1.85
N GLY A 658 -31.18 18.59 -1.46
CA GLY A 658 -30.96 17.45 -0.59
C GLY A 658 -29.60 16.78 -0.86
N PRO A 659 -29.03 16.09 0.14
CA PRO A 659 -27.84 15.28 -0.07
C PRO A 659 -28.15 14.06 -0.97
N ILE A 660 -27.11 13.50 -1.54
CA ILE A 660 -27.14 12.19 -2.19
C ILE A 660 -26.93 11.13 -1.12
N ASN A 661 -27.88 10.20 -1.04
CA ASN A 661 -27.85 9.03 -0.17
C ASN A 661 -27.06 7.92 -0.85
N TYR A 662 -25.91 7.56 -0.30
CA TYR A 662 -25.10 6.45 -0.81
C TYR A 662 -25.32 5.17 0.00
N LYS A 663 -25.26 4.04 -0.70
CA LYS A 663 -25.00 2.71 -0.16
C LYS A 663 -23.87 2.08 -0.98
N ASP A 664 -23.35 0.97 -0.50
CA ASP A 664 -22.31 0.25 -1.22
C ASP A 664 -22.88 -0.40 -2.48
N ALA A 665 -22.37 0.10 -3.59
CA ALA A 665 -22.73 -0.21 -4.96
C ALA A 665 -21.60 0.33 -5.83
N LYS A 666 -20.94 -0.54 -6.59
CA LYS A 666 -19.91 -0.16 -7.57
C LYS A 666 -20.41 0.93 -8.52
N VAL A 667 -19.49 1.62 -9.19
CA VAL A 667 -19.87 2.37 -10.40
C VAL A 667 -20.06 1.37 -11.55
N VAL A 668 -21.08 1.61 -12.37
CA VAL A 668 -21.38 0.81 -13.56
C VAL A 668 -21.49 1.73 -14.78
N ILE A 669 -20.76 1.41 -15.83
CA ILE A 669 -20.83 2.08 -17.14
C ILE A 669 -21.63 1.20 -18.10
N GLY A 670 -22.55 1.80 -18.84
CA GLY A 670 -23.40 1.14 -19.84
C GLY A 670 -24.60 0.37 -19.31
N ASN A 671 -24.83 0.34 -17.99
CA ASN A 671 -26.00 -0.31 -17.39
C ASN A 671 -26.34 0.29 -16.01
N GLY A 672 -27.49 -0.10 -15.46
CA GLY A 672 -27.81 0.09 -14.05
C GLY A 672 -27.04 -0.88 -13.16
N ASN A 673 -26.83 -0.50 -11.90
CA ASN A 673 -26.35 -1.41 -10.86
C ASN A 673 -27.52 -2.19 -10.23
N GLY A 674 -27.27 -3.34 -9.61
CA GLY A 674 -28.27 -4.27 -9.10
C GLY A 674 -29.09 -4.97 -10.20
N ASN A 675 -30.21 -5.60 -9.82
CA ASN A 675 -31.09 -6.34 -10.74
C ASN A 675 -32.01 -5.43 -11.59
N PHE A 676 -31.59 -4.20 -11.89
CA PHE A 676 -32.48 -3.17 -12.44
C PHE A 676 -32.64 -3.22 -13.97
N ASP A 677 -31.77 -3.94 -14.69
CA ASP A 677 -31.87 -4.18 -16.14
C ASP A 677 -32.14 -2.90 -16.95
N LEU A 678 -31.19 -1.95 -16.88
CA LEU A 678 -31.23 -0.66 -17.57
C LEU A 678 -30.06 -0.52 -18.59
N PRO A 679 -29.85 -1.51 -19.48
CA PRO A 679 -28.73 -1.56 -20.41
C PRO A 679 -28.82 -0.42 -21.43
N LEU A 680 -27.70 0.26 -21.65
CA LEU A 680 -27.49 1.07 -22.85
C LEU A 680 -26.86 0.16 -23.90
N MET A 681 -27.69 -0.57 -24.64
CA MET A 681 -27.25 -1.40 -25.78
C MET A 681 -26.79 -0.46 -26.90
N GLY A 682 -25.49 -0.15 -26.93
CA GLY A 682 -24.92 0.92 -27.75
C GLY A 682 -23.44 1.14 -27.48
N GLN A 683 -22.91 2.24 -28.03
CA GLN A 683 -21.49 2.55 -28.08
C GLN A 683 -21.16 3.71 -27.13
N ILE A 684 -20.12 3.54 -26.32
CA ILE A 684 -19.66 4.48 -25.29
C ILE A 684 -18.15 4.71 -25.44
N ASP A 685 -17.71 5.93 -25.21
CA ASP A 685 -16.33 6.37 -25.39
C ASP A 685 -15.98 7.55 -24.46
N GLU A 686 -14.69 7.72 -24.12
CA GLU A 686 -14.12 8.90 -23.44
C GLU A 686 -14.87 9.35 -22.16
N VAL A 687 -15.21 8.40 -21.28
CA VAL A 687 -15.99 8.63 -20.05
C VAL A 687 -15.16 9.35 -18.99
N LYS A 688 -15.69 10.40 -18.37
CA LYS A 688 -15.02 11.16 -17.29
C LYS A 688 -15.95 11.46 -16.13
N PHE A 689 -15.41 11.45 -14.92
CA PHE A 689 -16.10 11.79 -13.68
C PHE A 689 -15.31 12.83 -12.86
N PHE A 690 -16.02 13.79 -12.28
CA PHE A 690 -15.45 14.90 -11.50
C PHE A 690 -16.20 15.05 -10.18
N ASN A 691 -15.50 15.36 -9.08
CA ASN A 691 -16.08 15.67 -7.76
C ASN A 691 -16.64 17.11 -7.63
N LYS A 692 -16.79 17.81 -8.77
CA LYS A 692 -17.22 19.20 -8.87
C LYS A 692 -18.30 19.34 -9.93
N ALA A 693 -19.28 20.21 -9.71
CA ALA A 693 -20.16 20.68 -10.76
C ALA A 693 -19.41 21.67 -11.67
N LEU A 694 -19.04 21.24 -12.88
CA LEU A 694 -18.33 22.07 -13.84
C LEU A 694 -19.24 23.18 -14.41
N SER A 695 -18.64 24.33 -14.71
CA SER A 695 -19.27 25.42 -15.45
C SER A 695 -19.53 25.06 -16.91
N ALA A 696 -20.41 25.80 -17.58
CA ALA A 696 -20.67 25.59 -19.00
C ALA A 696 -19.41 25.76 -19.87
N GLN A 697 -18.49 26.64 -19.46
CA GLN A 697 -17.20 26.86 -20.12
C GLN A 697 -16.27 25.66 -19.96
N GLU A 698 -16.16 25.09 -18.75
CA GLU A 698 -15.40 23.86 -18.50
C GLU A 698 -15.98 22.69 -19.32
N ILE A 699 -17.31 22.49 -19.31
CA ILE A 699 -17.97 21.46 -20.14
C ILE A 699 -17.67 21.66 -21.65
N GLN A 700 -17.70 22.91 -22.12
CA GLN A 700 -17.46 23.25 -23.53
C GLN A 700 -16.01 22.99 -23.96
N SER A 701 -15.03 22.99 -23.04
CA SER A 701 -13.63 22.65 -23.36
C SER A 701 -13.35 21.15 -23.50
N TYR A 702 -14.28 20.28 -23.11
CA TYR A 702 -14.18 18.82 -23.31
C TYR A 702 -14.93 18.31 -24.56
N PHE A 703 -15.55 19.20 -25.34
CA PHE A 703 -16.20 18.90 -26.62
C PHE A 703 -15.35 19.35 -27.81
#